data_AF-A0A075GPQ5-F1
#
_entry.id   AF-A0A075GPQ5-F1
#
_cell.length_a   1.000
_cell.length_b   1.000
_cell.length_c   1.000
_cell.angle_alpha   90.00
_cell.angle_beta   90.00
_cell.angle_gamma   90.00
#
_symmetry.space_group_name_H-M   'P 1'
#
loop_
_entity.id
_entity.type
_entity.pdbx_description
1 polymer ?
#
loop_
_entity_poly.entity_id
_entity_poly.type
_entity_poly.pdbx_seq_one_letter_code
_entity_poly.pdbx_strand_id
1 'polypeptide(L)'
;MESNIILFSFLSFCIIFFLVEDIYAIEDSPVQFNPVLRDHNVIVEEYVNGLRLPTTIAFIDNDLLVLEKNGNVRLIRDGVLQSSPVLTLEVSKTIEEGLIGILVKNNLVYLHYTTDDPTTKTTSNWIYKYQWDGNKLINPQLVKEIHGGNGMHNSGVMAMDADGTVFMVMGDLGNRKGLLQNNISGEPDDTSVIMPIDPPGAYYAIGIRNSYGLSFDPVTGFLWDTENGDSAFDEINLVRKNFNSGWDKLQGPSHDNQENVFPLEEFEYSDPEFSWEKPVGVTSIHFIQSSLFQEYHNSVFVGDFHNGILYKFILNENRDGFLFQDDMLNDLVFNVDDKLTETIFGTGFGGITDIKEGPDGLIYVVSIGYEKIYRIIPTSKNTQLQIDCNYVISQSKNFSGCNFANLNLSNLNLSFSDLSYTNLENADLTGASLVNAILVGSNLSNARIINTDFSNANIDSALMTELTITDSKFVGASLKSTDFENSIFTNTDFSNANLGQAIFSGSYFTNSNFQNAYLVGTDFSDTKMPLVNMENSILNNANFQNSNLESGNLKNTITHKAVFHNANLKNVTMISSDNYKTNFHNANLNNVDFGSSRLSSVNFNGADMSGVNLIDIYPIDSNFDNVSFSEKSNINTCLEHDYLSRLINKILRTFRQNDQILFEPLENLLLKICN
;
A
#
# COMPACT_ATOMS: atom_id res chain seq x y z
N MET A 1 -1.12 37.13 -51.78
CA MET A 1 -2.40 36.57 -51.29
C MET A 1 -2.39 35.03 -51.26
N GLU A 2 -1.21 34.40 -51.12
CA GLU A 2 -1.03 32.95 -50.96
C GLU A 2 -0.40 32.58 -49.60
N SER A 3 0.14 33.54 -48.85
CA SER A 3 0.76 33.32 -47.53
C SER A 3 -0.24 33.24 -46.36
N ASN A 4 -1.52 33.58 -46.58
CA ASN A 4 -2.56 33.53 -45.52
C ASN A 4 -3.46 32.29 -45.60
N ILE A 5 -3.29 31.43 -46.62
CA ILE A 5 -4.08 30.20 -46.76
C ILE A 5 -3.39 29.03 -46.05
N ILE A 6 -2.05 29.01 -45.99
CA ILE A 6 -1.28 27.97 -45.29
C ILE A 6 -1.34 28.12 -43.76
N LEU A 7 -1.46 29.36 -43.25
CA LEU A 7 -1.58 29.62 -41.81
C LEU A 7 -2.97 29.26 -41.25
N PHE A 8 -4.03 29.39 -42.07
CA PHE A 8 -5.39 29.01 -41.71
C PHE A 8 -5.66 27.50 -41.85
N SER A 9 -4.94 26.79 -42.74
CA SER A 9 -4.95 25.33 -42.76
C SER A 9 -4.15 24.70 -41.61
N PHE A 10 -3.16 25.42 -41.06
CA PHE A 10 -2.39 25.00 -39.88
C PHE A 10 -3.18 25.13 -38.57
N LEU A 11 -3.98 26.19 -38.41
CA LEU A 11 -4.79 26.38 -37.19
C LEU A 11 -6.05 25.50 -37.14
N SER A 12 -6.57 25.10 -38.30
CA SER A 12 -7.74 24.22 -38.37
C SER A 12 -7.39 22.73 -38.18
N PHE A 13 -6.12 22.35 -38.30
CA PHE A 13 -5.64 20.98 -38.02
C PHE A 13 -5.27 20.79 -36.54
N CYS A 14 -4.91 21.88 -35.84
CA CYS A 14 -4.56 21.86 -34.42
C CYS A 14 -5.77 21.80 -33.46
N ILE A 15 -7.01 22.03 -33.91
CA ILE A 15 -8.21 22.03 -33.03
C ILE A 15 -8.95 20.68 -33.04
N ILE A 16 -8.67 19.79 -33.99
CA ILE A 16 -9.28 18.44 -34.03
C ILE A 16 -8.38 17.36 -33.39
N PHE A 17 -7.13 17.69 -33.03
CA PHE A 17 -6.19 16.74 -32.39
C PHE A 17 -6.03 16.91 -30.87
N PHE A 18 -6.84 17.74 -30.21
CA PHE A 18 -6.86 17.88 -28.75
C PHE A 18 -7.70 16.81 -28.01
N LEU A 19 -8.10 15.71 -28.69
CA LEU A 19 -8.96 14.68 -28.10
C LEU A 19 -8.49 13.24 -28.29
N VAL A 20 -7.27 13.00 -28.78
CA VAL A 20 -6.75 11.62 -28.91
C VAL A 20 -5.29 11.61 -28.53
N GLU A 21 -5.02 11.23 -27.27
CA GLU A 21 -3.93 10.34 -26.83
C GLU A 21 -3.67 10.51 -25.32
N ASP A 22 -4.56 9.93 -24.51
CA ASP A 22 -4.25 9.37 -23.18
C ASP A 22 -4.72 7.89 -23.17
N ILE A 23 -4.54 7.18 -24.29
CA ILE A 23 -4.89 5.76 -24.42
C ILE A 23 -3.61 4.97 -24.67
N TYR A 24 -2.76 4.94 -23.64
CA TYR A 24 -1.91 3.79 -23.31
C TYR A 24 -1.64 3.82 -21.79
N ALA A 25 -2.69 4.03 -20.99
CA ALA A 25 -2.74 3.34 -19.71
C ALA A 25 -3.16 1.91 -20.07
N ILE A 26 -2.19 1.00 -20.14
CA ILE A 26 -2.53 -0.40 -19.89
C ILE A 26 -3.07 -0.36 -18.46
N GLU A 27 -4.38 -0.41 -18.30
CA GLU A 27 -4.99 -0.86 -17.06
C GLU A 27 -4.52 -2.29 -16.88
N ASP A 28 -3.31 -2.44 -16.31
CA ASP A 28 -2.88 -3.70 -15.77
C ASP A 28 -3.96 -4.07 -14.76
N SER A 29 -4.65 -5.19 -15.01
CA SER A 29 -5.47 -5.81 -13.98
C SER A 29 -4.60 -5.88 -12.72
N PRO A 30 -5.10 -5.45 -11.55
CA PRO A 30 -4.28 -5.36 -10.36
C PRO A 30 -3.59 -6.71 -10.15
N VAL A 31 -2.26 -6.71 -10.21
CA VAL A 31 -1.50 -7.94 -10.01
C VAL A 31 -1.82 -8.44 -8.62
N GLN A 32 -2.37 -9.65 -8.56
CA GLN A 32 -2.72 -10.28 -7.31
C GLN A 32 -1.47 -10.86 -6.65
N PHE A 33 -1.20 -10.34 -5.45
CA PHE A 33 -0.14 -10.80 -4.57
C PHE A 33 -0.74 -11.69 -3.47
N ASN A 34 0.05 -12.65 -2.99
CA ASN A 34 -0.33 -13.45 -1.83
C ASN A 34 0.21 -12.75 -0.58
N PRO A 35 -0.55 -12.68 0.51
CA PRO A 35 -0.06 -12.04 1.71
C PRO A 35 1.13 -12.77 2.32
N VAL A 36 1.96 -12.01 3.02
CA VAL A 36 3.22 -12.46 3.63
C VAL A 36 3.19 -12.06 5.08
N LEU A 37 3.56 -12.97 5.98
CA LEU A 37 3.67 -12.66 7.40
C LEU A 37 5.15 -12.74 7.81
N ARG A 38 5.58 -11.78 8.63
CA ARG A 38 6.93 -11.75 9.21
C ARG A 38 7.08 -12.65 10.44
N ASP A 39 5.96 -12.99 11.11
CA ASP A 39 5.97 -13.90 12.25
C ASP A 39 5.74 -15.36 11.81
N HIS A 40 6.74 -16.20 12.00
CA HIS A 40 6.74 -17.61 11.59
C HIS A 40 5.92 -18.53 12.48
N ASN A 41 5.49 -18.06 13.64
CA ASN A 41 4.60 -18.85 14.49
C ASN A 41 3.18 -18.88 13.91
N VAL A 42 2.93 -18.11 12.86
CA VAL A 42 1.66 -18.05 12.16
C VAL A 42 1.82 -18.21 10.66
N ILE A 43 0.73 -18.57 10.00
CA ILE A 43 0.62 -18.58 8.54
C ILE A 43 -0.66 -17.86 8.14
N VAL A 44 -0.68 -17.34 6.92
CA VAL A 44 -1.86 -16.76 6.30
C VAL A 44 -2.39 -17.72 5.24
N GLU A 45 -3.70 -17.93 5.25
CA GLU A 45 -4.40 -18.68 4.21
C GLU A 45 -5.56 -17.86 3.65
N GLU A 46 -5.94 -18.14 2.41
CA GLU A 46 -7.19 -17.66 1.86
C GLU A 46 -8.36 -18.36 2.55
N TYR A 47 -9.25 -17.59 3.18
CA TYR A 47 -10.43 -18.12 3.85
C TYR A 47 -11.63 -18.18 2.89
N VAL A 48 -11.94 -17.06 2.22
CA VAL A 48 -13.04 -16.94 1.27
C VAL A 48 -12.66 -16.01 0.12
N ASN A 49 -13.11 -16.34 -1.09
CA ASN A 49 -13.03 -15.51 -2.29
C ASN A 49 -14.41 -15.28 -2.93
N GLY A 50 -14.45 -14.52 -4.04
CA GLY A 50 -15.69 -14.29 -4.80
C GLY A 50 -16.60 -13.23 -4.19
N LEU A 51 -16.06 -12.41 -3.30
CA LEU A 51 -16.71 -11.21 -2.78
C LEU A 51 -16.69 -10.11 -3.85
N ARG A 52 -17.37 -8.99 -3.59
CA ARG A 52 -17.35 -7.80 -4.45
C ARG A 52 -17.10 -6.55 -3.64
N LEU A 53 -15.90 -5.98 -3.74
CA LEU A 53 -15.46 -4.83 -2.94
C LEU A 53 -15.86 -4.97 -1.45
N PRO A 54 -15.37 -6.01 -0.74
CA PRO A 54 -15.72 -6.21 0.66
C PRO A 54 -15.18 -5.06 1.52
N THR A 55 -16.00 -4.51 2.40
CA THR A 55 -15.65 -3.36 3.25
C THR A 55 -15.36 -3.77 4.67
N THR A 56 -16.34 -4.33 5.38
CA THR A 56 -16.23 -4.69 6.81
C THR A 56 -16.90 -6.02 7.11
N ILE A 57 -16.50 -6.66 8.21
CA ILE A 57 -17.00 -7.96 8.64
C ILE A 57 -17.43 -7.96 10.10
N ALA A 58 -18.41 -8.79 10.44
CA ALA A 58 -18.77 -9.06 11.83
C ALA A 58 -19.23 -10.51 12.02
N PHE A 59 -18.77 -11.12 13.10
CA PHE A 59 -19.22 -12.43 13.52
C PHE A 59 -20.55 -12.35 14.26
N ILE A 60 -21.44 -13.28 13.96
CA ILE A 60 -22.67 -13.53 14.71
C ILE A 60 -22.77 -15.03 14.98
N ASP A 61 -22.65 -15.39 16.26
CA ASP A 61 -22.35 -16.77 16.66
C ASP A 61 -21.11 -17.30 15.90
N ASN A 62 -21.28 -18.33 15.05
CA ASN A 62 -20.22 -18.90 14.21
C ASN A 62 -20.28 -18.43 12.75
N ASP A 63 -21.32 -17.68 12.38
CA ASP A 63 -21.47 -17.15 11.04
C ASP A 63 -20.69 -15.84 10.89
N LEU A 64 -20.23 -15.56 9.67
CA LEU A 64 -19.56 -14.32 9.33
C LEU A 64 -20.42 -13.52 8.34
N LEU A 65 -20.84 -12.33 8.75
CA LEU A 65 -21.48 -11.35 7.89
C LEU A 65 -20.41 -10.47 7.24
N VAL A 66 -20.52 -10.27 5.94
CA VAL A 66 -19.56 -9.47 5.15
C VAL A 66 -20.33 -8.39 4.40
N LEU A 67 -19.91 -7.15 4.53
CA LEU A 67 -20.45 -6.06 3.74
C LEU A 67 -19.73 -5.99 2.40
N GLU A 68 -20.49 -5.93 1.31
CA GLU A 68 -20.00 -5.51 0.01
C GLU A 68 -20.42 -4.07 -0.21
N LYS A 69 -19.47 -3.20 -0.60
CA LYS A 69 -19.67 -1.76 -0.78
C LYS A 69 -20.94 -1.41 -1.56
N ASN A 70 -21.29 -2.24 -2.54
CA ASN A 70 -22.43 -2.07 -3.44
C ASN A 70 -23.82 -2.32 -2.82
N GLY A 71 -23.90 -2.59 -1.51
CA GLY A 71 -25.16 -2.67 -0.76
C GLY A 71 -25.58 -4.09 -0.37
N ASN A 72 -24.74 -5.11 -0.58
CA ASN A 72 -25.07 -6.47 -0.15
C ASN A 72 -24.46 -6.77 1.21
N VAL A 73 -25.26 -7.39 2.09
CA VAL A 73 -24.75 -8.14 3.24
C VAL A 73 -24.67 -9.60 2.83
N ARG A 74 -23.45 -10.12 2.73
CA ARG A 74 -23.16 -11.52 2.41
C ARG A 74 -23.04 -12.33 3.69
N LEU A 75 -23.28 -13.63 3.57
CA LEU A 75 -23.13 -14.60 4.65
C LEU A 75 -22.09 -15.64 4.26
N ILE A 76 -21.16 -15.88 5.16
CA ILE A 76 -20.26 -17.03 5.14
C ILE A 76 -20.68 -17.92 6.30
N ARG A 77 -20.98 -19.18 6.00
CA ARG A 77 -21.36 -20.20 6.97
C ARG A 77 -20.49 -21.42 6.76
N ASP A 78 -19.89 -21.91 7.84
CA ASP A 78 -18.95 -23.04 7.82
C ASP A 78 -17.82 -22.87 6.78
N GLY A 79 -17.30 -21.65 6.64
CA GLY A 79 -16.26 -21.30 5.66
C GLY A 79 -16.76 -21.19 4.21
N VAL A 80 -18.06 -21.29 3.95
CA VAL A 80 -18.64 -21.24 2.60
C VAL A 80 -19.45 -19.97 2.39
N LEU A 81 -19.07 -19.19 1.38
CA LEU A 81 -19.84 -18.03 0.91
C LEU A 81 -21.19 -18.48 0.34
N GLN A 82 -22.27 -18.00 0.95
CA GLN A 82 -23.62 -18.32 0.51
C GLN A 82 -23.95 -17.60 -0.81
N SER A 83 -24.73 -18.26 -1.65
CA SER A 83 -25.03 -17.80 -3.01
C SER A 83 -25.84 -16.50 -3.05
N SER A 84 -26.68 -16.29 -2.04
CA SER A 84 -27.59 -15.13 -1.96
C SER A 84 -27.21 -14.24 -0.78
N PRO A 85 -27.29 -12.91 -0.93
CA PRO A 85 -27.13 -12.00 0.19
C PRO A 85 -28.27 -12.17 1.20
N VAL A 86 -27.99 -11.89 2.48
CA VAL A 86 -28.98 -11.91 3.57
C VAL A 86 -29.79 -10.61 3.61
N LEU A 87 -29.25 -9.54 3.01
CA LEU A 87 -29.88 -8.25 2.80
C LEU A 87 -29.23 -7.56 1.60
N THR A 88 -30.04 -6.86 0.79
CA THR A 88 -29.54 -5.94 -0.25
C THR A 88 -30.21 -4.58 -0.04
N LEU A 89 -29.39 -3.55 0.03
CA LEU A 89 -29.78 -2.15 0.20
C LEU A 89 -29.45 -1.37 -1.07
N GLU A 90 -30.28 -0.38 -1.37
CA GLU A 90 -29.94 0.63 -2.36
C GLU A 90 -29.01 1.65 -1.69
N VAL A 91 -27.80 1.77 -2.21
CA VAL A 91 -26.75 2.63 -1.67
C VAL A 91 -26.15 3.48 -2.78
N SER A 92 -25.62 4.64 -2.41
CA SER A 92 -24.66 5.36 -3.21
C SER A 92 -23.35 4.59 -3.33
N LYS A 93 -22.61 4.81 -4.41
CA LYS A 93 -21.44 3.98 -4.77
C LYS A 93 -20.23 4.81 -5.22
N THR A 94 -20.29 6.14 -5.11
CA THR A 94 -19.21 6.99 -5.60
C THR A 94 -18.18 7.22 -4.50
N ILE A 95 -16.90 7.19 -4.86
CA ILE A 95 -15.78 7.53 -3.96
C ILE A 95 -15.76 6.64 -2.70
N GLU A 96 -16.15 7.13 -1.53
CA GLU A 96 -16.16 6.40 -0.25
C GLU A 96 -17.55 5.90 0.16
N GLU A 97 -18.58 6.23 -0.61
CA GLU A 97 -19.95 5.83 -0.37
C GLU A 97 -20.17 4.32 -0.54
N GLY A 98 -21.12 3.78 0.21
CA GLY A 98 -21.58 2.40 0.07
C GLY A 98 -22.23 1.88 1.33
N LEU A 99 -22.14 0.57 1.48
CA LEU A 99 -22.36 -0.14 2.74
C LEU A 99 -21.00 -0.31 3.44
N ILE A 100 -20.78 0.46 4.51
CA ILE A 100 -19.43 0.80 4.99
C ILE A 100 -19.18 0.45 6.46
N GLY A 101 -20.20 0.18 7.27
CA GLY A 101 -20.02 -0.23 8.67
C GLY A 101 -20.96 -1.32 9.12
N ILE A 102 -20.45 -2.26 9.92
CA ILE A 102 -21.22 -3.31 10.57
C ILE A 102 -20.76 -3.51 12.01
N LEU A 103 -21.71 -3.73 12.91
CA LEU A 103 -21.44 -4.14 14.29
C LEU A 103 -22.52 -5.12 14.76
N VAL A 104 -22.13 -6.15 15.50
CA VAL A 104 -23.04 -7.14 16.08
C VAL A 104 -23.09 -6.97 17.59
N LYS A 105 -24.29 -6.84 18.15
CA LYS A 105 -24.56 -6.81 19.60
C LYS A 105 -25.64 -7.84 19.91
N ASN A 106 -25.24 -8.98 20.48
CA ASN A 106 -26.10 -10.15 20.65
C ASN A 106 -26.71 -10.57 19.28
N ASN A 107 -28.04 -10.55 19.17
CA ASN A 107 -28.76 -10.90 17.95
C ASN A 107 -29.20 -9.67 17.11
N LEU A 108 -28.59 -8.51 17.37
CA LEU A 108 -28.82 -7.27 16.62
C LEU A 108 -27.60 -6.94 15.77
N VAL A 109 -27.85 -6.51 14.53
CA VAL A 109 -26.83 -6.11 13.56
C VAL A 109 -27.05 -4.66 13.17
N TYR A 110 -26.08 -3.82 13.47
CA TYR A 110 -26.04 -2.41 13.09
C TYR A 110 -25.36 -2.30 11.74
N LEU A 111 -25.95 -1.55 10.81
CA LEU A 111 -25.41 -1.27 9.50
C LEU A 111 -25.32 0.24 9.30
N HIS A 112 -24.16 0.69 8.83
CA HIS A 112 -23.92 2.06 8.39
C HIS A 112 -23.75 2.08 6.87
N TYR A 113 -24.59 2.85 6.18
CA TYR A 113 -24.56 2.99 4.73
C TYR A 113 -24.95 4.39 4.25
N THR A 114 -24.58 4.70 3.02
CA THR A 114 -24.84 6.00 2.38
C THR A 114 -25.84 5.93 1.24
N THR A 115 -26.63 6.98 1.03
CA THR A 115 -27.52 7.14 -0.14
C THR A 115 -27.41 8.55 -0.73
N ASP A 116 -27.74 8.70 -2.02
CA ASP A 116 -27.83 10.00 -2.69
C ASP A 116 -29.20 10.59 -2.39
N ASP A 117 -29.23 11.85 -1.95
CA ASP A 117 -30.46 12.62 -1.91
C ASP A 117 -30.72 13.18 -3.31
N PRO A 118 -31.75 12.70 -4.02
CA PRO A 118 -31.99 13.11 -5.40
C PRO A 118 -32.36 14.59 -5.52
N THR A 119 -32.79 15.23 -4.43
CA THR A 119 -33.22 16.63 -4.36
C THR A 119 -32.04 17.55 -4.16
N THR A 120 -31.22 17.28 -3.16
CA THR A 120 -30.07 18.14 -2.80
C THR A 120 -28.79 17.76 -3.53
N LYS A 121 -28.73 16.56 -4.12
CA LYS A 121 -27.51 15.97 -4.71
C LYS A 121 -26.39 15.84 -3.70
N THR A 122 -26.76 15.51 -2.47
CA THR A 122 -25.83 15.30 -1.35
C THR A 122 -25.95 13.88 -0.83
N THR A 123 -24.88 13.40 -0.20
CA THR A 123 -24.83 12.11 0.47
C THR A 123 -25.52 12.18 1.83
N SER A 124 -26.31 11.15 2.13
CA SER A 124 -26.90 10.90 3.44
C SER A 124 -26.33 9.63 4.04
N ASN A 125 -25.91 9.68 5.29
CA ASN A 125 -25.44 8.57 6.10
C ASN A 125 -26.57 8.04 6.97
N TRP A 126 -26.71 6.72 7.02
CA TRP A 126 -27.78 6.01 7.71
C TRP A 126 -27.20 4.93 8.60
N ILE A 127 -27.58 4.94 9.87
CA ILE A 127 -27.31 3.83 10.79
C ILE A 127 -28.64 3.19 11.15
N TYR A 128 -28.83 1.94 10.72
CA TYR A 128 -29.97 1.11 11.08
C TYR A 128 -29.51 -0.09 11.89
N LYS A 129 -30.35 -0.54 12.83
CA LYS A 129 -30.20 -1.86 13.46
C LYS A 129 -31.27 -2.82 12.96
N TYR A 130 -30.87 -4.07 12.78
CA TYR A 130 -31.69 -5.16 12.29
C TYR A 130 -31.65 -6.31 13.30
N GLN A 131 -32.71 -7.11 13.32
CA GLN A 131 -32.73 -8.38 14.01
C GLN A 131 -32.21 -9.47 13.08
N TRP A 132 -31.29 -10.31 13.57
CA TRP A 132 -30.88 -11.53 12.88
C TRP A 132 -31.86 -12.67 13.19
N ASP A 133 -32.38 -13.36 12.17
CA ASP A 133 -33.28 -14.51 12.34
C ASP A 133 -32.61 -15.88 12.09
N GLY A 134 -31.29 -15.89 11.87
CA GLY A 134 -30.51 -17.06 11.46
C GLY A 134 -30.36 -17.22 9.94
N ASN A 135 -31.04 -16.40 9.14
CA ASN A 135 -31.00 -16.47 7.67
C ASN A 135 -31.05 -15.10 6.98
N LYS A 136 -31.72 -14.12 7.58
CA LYS A 136 -31.90 -12.76 7.05
C LYS A 136 -31.79 -11.70 8.15
N LEU A 137 -31.48 -10.49 7.71
CA LEU A 137 -31.66 -9.29 8.51
C LEU A 137 -33.08 -8.76 8.32
N ILE A 138 -33.83 -8.68 9.41
CA ILE A 138 -35.24 -8.30 9.43
C ILE A 138 -35.49 -7.16 10.42
N ASN A 139 -36.69 -6.59 10.40
CA ASN A 139 -37.15 -5.57 11.34
C ASN A 139 -36.18 -4.36 11.45
N PRO A 140 -35.92 -3.64 10.34
CA PRO A 140 -35.06 -2.45 10.36
C PRO A 140 -35.58 -1.40 11.34
N GLN A 141 -34.68 -0.84 12.14
CA GLN A 141 -34.94 0.28 13.03
C GLN A 141 -33.87 1.37 12.82
N LEU A 142 -34.30 2.58 12.50
CA LEU A 142 -33.40 3.72 12.37
C LEU A 142 -32.79 4.06 13.74
N VAL A 143 -31.47 4.20 13.78
CA VAL A 143 -30.70 4.59 14.96
C VAL A 143 -30.18 6.01 14.81
N LYS A 144 -29.60 6.35 13.65
CA LYS A 144 -29.04 7.66 13.35
C LYS A 144 -29.14 7.98 11.86
N GLU A 145 -29.33 9.24 11.52
CA GLU A 145 -29.23 9.78 10.15
C GLU A 145 -28.44 11.08 10.17
N ILE A 146 -27.58 11.30 9.18
CA ILE A 146 -26.79 12.53 8.99
C ILE A 146 -26.76 12.86 7.50
N HIS A 147 -27.08 14.10 7.14
CA HIS A 147 -27.26 14.50 5.74
C HIS A 147 -26.30 15.61 5.30
N GLY A 148 -26.20 15.80 3.99
CA GLY A 148 -25.50 16.95 3.40
C GLY A 148 -24.01 16.72 3.11
N GLY A 149 -23.58 15.46 2.94
CA GLY A 149 -22.21 15.14 2.55
C GLY A 149 -21.97 15.23 1.04
N ASN A 150 -20.71 15.17 0.62
CA ASN A 150 -20.31 15.20 -0.80
C ASN A 150 -19.79 13.86 -1.34
N GLY A 151 -19.99 12.77 -0.58
CA GLY A 151 -19.55 11.42 -0.92
C GLY A 151 -18.19 11.02 -0.34
N MET A 152 -17.51 11.93 0.35
CA MET A 152 -16.24 11.69 1.03
C MET A 152 -16.39 11.85 2.55
N HIS A 153 -15.44 11.25 3.28
CA HIS A 153 -15.26 11.32 4.72
C HIS A 153 -16.50 10.91 5.52
N ASN A 154 -17.15 9.85 5.06
CA ASN A 154 -18.31 9.23 5.72
C ASN A 154 -17.90 8.36 6.91
N SER A 155 -16.60 8.05 7.03
CA SER A 155 -16.07 7.07 7.98
C SER A 155 -16.79 5.73 7.81
N GLY A 156 -17.40 5.18 8.86
CA GLY A 156 -18.21 3.96 8.71
C GLY A 156 -18.25 3.11 9.96
N VAL A 157 -17.11 2.97 10.62
CA VAL A 157 -16.90 1.99 11.68
C VAL A 157 -17.64 2.33 12.97
N MET A 158 -17.95 1.28 13.73
CA MET A 158 -18.60 1.36 15.03
C MET A 158 -17.85 0.47 16.01
N ALA A 159 -17.88 0.82 17.28
CA ALA A 159 -17.27 0.04 18.36
C ALA A 159 -18.26 -0.11 19.52
N MET A 160 -18.03 -1.10 20.37
CA MET A 160 -18.85 -1.34 21.56
C MET A 160 -17.94 -1.40 22.79
N ASP A 161 -18.32 -0.67 23.84
CA ASP A 161 -17.61 -0.72 25.12
C ASP A 161 -17.99 -1.97 25.94
N ALA A 162 -17.36 -2.15 27.10
CA ALA A 162 -17.62 -3.28 28.00
C ALA A 162 -19.04 -3.28 28.60
N ASP A 163 -19.70 -2.12 28.67
CA ASP A 163 -21.09 -1.96 29.14
C ASP A 163 -22.12 -2.24 28.03
N GLY A 164 -21.65 -2.46 26.80
CA GLY A 164 -22.47 -2.71 25.64
C GLY A 164 -22.99 -1.44 24.96
N THR A 165 -22.47 -0.27 25.27
CA THR A 165 -22.79 0.99 24.58
C THR A 165 -22.18 0.96 23.19
N VAL A 166 -22.99 1.21 22.16
CA VAL A 166 -22.51 1.28 20.77
C VAL A 166 -22.12 2.71 20.44
N PHE A 167 -20.89 2.88 19.99
CA PHE A 167 -20.32 4.14 19.51
C PHE A 167 -20.23 4.13 17.98
N MET A 168 -20.50 5.29 17.38
CA MET A 168 -20.17 5.57 15.99
C MET A 168 -19.04 6.57 15.91
N VAL A 169 -18.29 6.51 14.81
CA VAL A 169 -17.47 7.63 14.33
C VAL A 169 -18.07 8.19 13.04
N MET A 170 -18.03 9.51 12.91
CA MET A 170 -18.45 10.23 11.72
C MET A 170 -17.40 11.26 11.35
N GLY A 171 -16.93 11.21 10.11
CA GLY A 171 -16.01 12.20 9.58
C GLY A 171 -16.67 13.54 9.29
N ASP A 172 -15.92 14.43 8.66
CA ASP A 172 -16.36 15.79 8.36
C ASP A 172 -17.24 15.90 7.11
N LEU A 173 -17.60 14.78 6.47
CA LEU A 173 -18.40 14.72 5.24
C LEU A 173 -17.82 15.50 4.05
N GLY A 174 -16.50 15.62 3.98
CA GLY A 174 -15.76 16.17 2.86
C GLY A 174 -15.57 17.68 2.97
N ASN A 175 -14.90 18.12 4.04
CA ASN A 175 -14.55 19.51 4.35
C ASN A 175 -15.71 20.39 4.84
N ARG A 176 -16.67 19.81 5.57
CA ARG A 176 -17.68 20.60 6.28
C ARG A 176 -17.02 21.49 7.33
N LYS A 177 -17.57 22.69 7.51
CA LYS A 177 -17.02 23.70 8.43
C LYS A 177 -18.07 24.04 9.49
N GLY A 178 -17.76 23.73 10.74
CA GLY A 178 -18.59 23.99 11.91
C GLY A 178 -17.78 23.92 13.20
N LEU A 179 -18.46 24.10 14.34
CA LEU A 179 -17.86 24.07 15.68
C LEU A 179 -17.15 22.73 15.96
N LEU A 180 -17.75 21.61 15.52
CA LEU A 180 -17.21 20.26 15.74
C LEU A 180 -15.96 19.98 14.89
N GLN A 181 -15.72 20.75 13.82
CA GLN A 181 -14.48 20.75 13.03
C GLN A 181 -13.56 21.91 13.44
N ASN A 182 -13.62 22.35 14.69
CA ASN A 182 -12.77 23.40 15.24
C ASN A 182 -12.87 24.77 14.55
N ASN A 183 -14.01 25.13 13.94
CA ASN A 183 -14.25 26.47 13.38
C ASN A 183 -15.06 27.34 14.35
N ILE A 184 -14.84 28.66 14.34
CA ILE A 184 -15.44 29.62 15.31
C ILE A 184 -16.95 29.86 15.13
N SER A 185 -17.59 29.24 14.15
CA SER A 185 -19.01 29.41 13.85
C SER A 185 -19.61 28.14 13.24
N GLY A 186 -20.93 28.04 13.32
CA GLY A 186 -21.69 26.84 12.98
C GLY A 186 -22.43 26.31 14.20
N GLU A 187 -23.34 25.37 13.99
CA GLU A 187 -24.02 24.64 15.06
C GLU A 187 -23.50 23.20 15.06
N PRO A 188 -23.43 22.51 16.22
CA PRO A 188 -23.14 21.09 16.26
C PRO A 188 -24.15 20.29 15.42
N ASP A 189 -23.64 19.42 14.56
CA ASP A 189 -24.43 18.72 13.55
C ASP A 189 -24.06 17.23 13.41
N ASP A 190 -23.45 16.67 14.46
CA ASP A 190 -23.03 15.28 14.56
C ASP A 190 -21.98 14.83 13.51
N THR A 191 -21.30 15.77 12.86
CA THR A 191 -20.17 15.48 11.96
C THR A 191 -18.84 15.73 12.68
N SER A 192 -17.78 15.02 12.27
CA SER A 192 -16.44 15.11 12.90
C SER A 192 -16.47 14.74 14.39
N VAL A 193 -17.14 13.64 14.73
CA VAL A 193 -17.35 13.20 16.12
C VAL A 193 -17.21 11.70 16.30
N ILE A 194 -16.90 11.31 17.53
CA ILE A 194 -17.18 10.00 18.08
C ILE A 194 -18.28 10.15 19.12
N MET A 195 -19.35 9.36 19.04
CA MET A 195 -20.47 9.46 19.98
C MET A 195 -21.20 8.13 20.24
N PRO A 196 -21.74 7.91 21.45
CA PRO A 196 -22.62 6.80 21.74
C PRO A 196 -23.99 7.00 21.07
N ILE A 197 -24.47 5.96 20.39
CA ILE A 197 -25.74 5.94 19.65
C ILE A 197 -26.75 4.93 20.19
N ASP A 198 -26.31 3.95 20.98
CA ASP A 198 -27.21 2.99 21.62
C ASP A 198 -26.67 2.54 23.00
N PRO A 199 -27.16 3.13 24.11
CA PRO A 199 -28.09 4.27 24.15
C PRO A 199 -27.43 5.58 23.67
N PRO A 200 -28.21 6.54 23.11
CA PRO A 200 -27.67 7.85 22.73
C PRO A 200 -27.14 8.65 23.92
N GLY A 201 -26.02 9.35 23.72
CA GLY A 201 -25.40 10.20 24.74
C GLY A 201 -24.64 11.40 24.16
N ALA A 202 -23.89 12.10 25.02
CA ALA A 202 -23.07 13.25 24.63
C ALA A 202 -21.89 12.84 23.75
N TYR A 203 -21.35 13.78 22.97
CA TYR A 203 -20.13 13.56 22.18
C TYR A 203 -19.00 13.08 23.09
N TYR A 204 -18.32 12.03 22.64
CA TYR A 204 -17.15 11.48 23.31
C TYR A 204 -15.88 12.16 22.82
N ALA A 205 -15.82 12.46 21.52
CA ALA A 205 -14.76 13.23 20.88
C ALA A 205 -15.29 14.09 19.73
N ILE A 206 -14.51 15.11 19.36
CA ILE A 206 -14.76 16.01 18.22
C ILE A 206 -13.49 16.17 17.36
N GLY A 207 -13.60 16.89 16.25
CA GLY A 207 -12.46 17.24 15.41
C GLY A 207 -11.88 16.05 14.66
N ILE A 208 -12.71 15.04 14.36
CA ILE A 208 -12.33 13.85 13.59
C ILE A 208 -12.45 14.13 12.08
N ARG A 209 -11.40 13.93 11.29
CA ARG A 209 -11.47 14.13 9.82
C ARG A 209 -12.19 12.99 9.12
N ASN A 210 -11.60 11.79 9.14
CA ASN A 210 -12.16 10.59 8.51
C ASN A 210 -11.54 9.31 9.10
N SER A 211 -12.33 8.52 9.81
CA SER A 211 -11.84 7.33 10.51
C SER A 211 -12.37 6.01 9.91
N TYR A 212 -11.47 5.03 9.76
CA TYR A 212 -11.79 3.67 9.32
C TYR A 212 -11.43 2.59 10.36
N GLY A 213 -10.94 2.98 11.54
CA GLY A 213 -10.64 2.08 12.64
C GLY A 213 -11.12 2.68 13.96
N LEU A 214 -11.84 1.88 14.75
CA LEU A 214 -12.33 2.27 16.06
C LEU A 214 -12.39 1.02 16.95
N SER A 215 -11.71 1.02 18.09
CA SER A 215 -11.68 -0.14 18.98
C SER A 215 -11.42 0.25 20.43
N PHE A 216 -12.12 -0.43 21.36
CA PHE A 216 -11.79 -0.34 22.77
C PHE A 216 -10.70 -1.35 23.10
N ASP A 217 -9.65 -0.89 23.78
CA ASP A 217 -8.67 -1.76 24.39
C ASP A 217 -9.38 -2.64 25.45
N PRO A 218 -9.40 -3.97 25.28
CA PRO A 218 -10.10 -4.87 26.18
C PRO A 218 -9.50 -4.94 27.59
N VAL A 219 -8.27 -4.45 27.80
CA VAL A 219 -7.60 -4.48 29.11
C VAL A 219 -7.89 -3.20 29.90
N THR A 220 -7.71 -2.03 29.27
CA THR A 220 -7.83 -0.73 29.94
C THR A 220 -9.21 -0.09 29.78
N GLY A 221 -9.97 -0.48 28.74
CA GLY A 221 -11.19 0.20 28.32
C GLY A 221 -10.95 1.52 27.59
N PHE A 222 -9.71 1.86 27.24
CA PHE A 222 -9.42 3.05 26.44
C PHE A 222 -9.94 2.88 25.01
N LEU A 223 -10.50 3.96 24.45
CA LEU A 223 -10.89 3.99 23.06
C LEU A 223 -9.71 4.43 22.20
N TRP A 224 -9.49 3.72 21.11
CA TRP A 224 -8.49 4.04 20.11
C TRP A 224 -9.17 4.17 18.75
N ASP A 225 -8.70 5.10 17.93
CA ASP A 225 -9.12 5.23 16.56
C ASP A 225 -7.93 5.41 15.61
N THR A 226 -8.20 5.23 14.33
CA THR A 226 -7.30 5.59 13.25
C THR A 226 -7.97 6.64 12.39
N GLU A 227 -7.20 7.61 11.90
CA GLU A 227 -7.72 8.72 11.12
C GLU A 227 -6.87 8.94 9.87
N ASN A 228 -7.53 9.15 8.72
CA ASN A 228 -6.85 9.49 7.49
C ASN A 228 -6.62 11.00 7.41
N GLY A 229 -5.37 11.38 7.18
CA GLY A 229 -4.97 12.74 6.88
C GLY A 229 -5.37 13.19 5.48
N ASP A 230 -5.17 14.47 5.19
CA ASP A 230 -5.43 15.02 3.86
C ASP A 230 -4.28 14.76 2.88
N SER A 231 -3.26 15.60 2.93
CA SER A 231 -2.02 15.45 2.16
C SER A 231 -0.83 15.01 3.00
N ALA A 232 -0.99 15.00 4.32
CA ALA A 232 -0.01 14.59 5.31
C ALA A 232 -0.72 13.99 6.53
N PHE A 233 0.00 13.14 7.28
CA PHE A 233 -0.37 12.63 8.60
C PHE A 233 -1.67 11.82 8.66
N ASP A 234 -1.58 10.54 8.31
CA ASP A 234 -2.50 9.55 8.91
C ASP A 234 -2.14 9.36 10.38
N GLU A 235 -3.12 9.03 11.22
CA GLU A 235 -2.98 9.01 12.67
C GLU A 235 -3.49 7.72 13.31
N ILE A 236 -2.89 7.36 14.45
CA ILE A 236 -3.49 6.53 15.48
C ILE A 236 -3.67 7.41 16.72
N ASN A 237 -4.89 7.56 17.24
CA ASN A 237 -5.15 8.37 18.42
C ASN A 237 -5.66 7.55 19.61
N LEU A 238 -5.22 7.96 20.80
CA LEU A 238 -5.84 7.55 22.06
C LEU A 238 -6.99 8.49 22.39
N VAL A 239 -8.21 8.05 22.07
CA VAL A 239 -9.42 8.85 22.23
C VAL A 239 -9.87 8.81 23.69
N ARG A 240 -9.46 9.82 24.46
CA ARG A 240 -9.99 10.04 25.82
C ARG A 240 -11.36 10.70 25.76
N LYS A 241 -12.09 10.67 26.88
CA LYS A 241 -13.35 11.41 26.99
C LYS A 241 -13.08 12.92 26.82
N ASN A 242 -13.90 13.57 26.00
CA ASN A 242 -13.73 14.95 25.56
C ASN A 242 -12.45 15.17 24.73
N PHE A 243 -12.00 14.16 23.99
CA PHE A 243 -10.88 14.30 23.07
C PHE A 243 -11.23 15.20 21.87
N ASN A 244 -10.24 15.94 21.38
CA ASN A 244 -10.31 16.72 20.15
C ASN A 244 -9.15 16.31 19.22
N SER A 245 -9.43 15.77 18.04
CA SER A 245 -8.34 15.44 17.07
C SER A 245 -7.72 16.67 16.42
N GLY A 246 -8.34 17.85 16.57
CA GLY A 246 -7.82 19.11 16.04
C GLY A 246 -8.27 19.45 14.62
N TRP A 247 -8.90 18.54 13.88
CA TRP A 247 -9.44 18.84 12.53
C TRP A 247 -10.55 19.90 12.63
N ASP A 248 -10.61 20.94 11.80
CA ASP A 248 -9.83 21.22 10.60
C ASP A 248 -8.92 22.45 10.82
N LYS A 249 -8.14 22.39 11.89
CA LYS A 249 -7.09 23.38 12.21
C LYS A 249 -5.72 22.73 12.26
N LEU A 250 -5.66 21.47 12.67
CA LEU A 250 -4.45 20.70 12.81
C LEU A 250 -4.71 19.26 12.34
N GLN A 251 -3.68 18.67 11.74
CA GLN A 251 -3.55 17.25 11.44
C GLN A 251 -2.10 16.87 11.72
N GLY A 252 -1.89 15.74 12.38
CA GLY A 252 -0.60 15.29 12.87
C GLY A 252 -0.19 15.98 14.17
N PRO A 253 1.03 15.67 14.65
CA PRO A 253 1.59 16.27 15.86
C PRO A 253 1.75 17.79 15.77
N SER A 254 1.34 18.48 16.84
CA SER A 254 1.33 19.94 16.94
C SER A 254 2.71 20.62 16.93
N HIS A 255 3.78 19.89 17.27
CA HIS A 255 5.17 20.38 17.32
C HIS A 255 5.34 21.77 17.98
N ASP A 256 4.66 22.00 19.11
CA ASP A 256 4.66 23.28 19.86
C ASP A 256 4.02 24.50 19.15
N ASN A 257 3.21 24.33 18.09
CA ASN A 257 2.48 25.45 17.47
C ASN A 257 1.37 25.99 18.40
N GLN A 258 1.71 26.97 19.24
CA GLN A 258 0.82 27.66 20.19
C GLN A 258 -0.27 28.55 19.56
N GLU A 259 -0.51 28.49 18.25
CA GLU A 259 -1.47 29.38 17.57
C GLU A 259 -2.83 28.74 17.27
N ASN A 260 -3.04 27.45 17.57
CA ASN A 260 -4.33 26.80 17.33
C ASN A 260 -5.35 27.15 18.42
N VAL A 261 -6.39 27.91 18.03
CA VAL A 261 -7.51 28.25 18.90
C VAL A 261 -8.67 27.30 18.61
N PHE A 262 -8.98 26.44 19.58
CA PHE A 262 -10.14 25.55 19.53
C PHE A 262 -11.36 26.21 20.20
N PRO A 263 -12.53 26.23 19.55
CA PRO A 263 -13.68 27.00 20.02
C PRO A 263 -14.45 26.35 21.19
N LEU A 264 -14.32 25.03 21.37
CA LEU A 264 -15.02 24.26 22.41
C LEU A 264 -14.03 23.87 23.52
N GLU A 265 -13.91 24.70 24.54
CA GLU A 265 -12.93 24.57 25.64
C GLU A 265 -13.10 23.28 26.47
N GLU A 266 -14.29 22.67 26.45
CA GLU A 266 -14.54 21.41 27.14
C GLU A 266 -13.91 20.19 26.46
N PHE A 267 -13.45 20.34 25.20
CA PHE A 267 -12.73 19.31 24.44
C PHE A 267 -11.25 19.66 24.31
N GLU A 268 -10.39 18.72 24.69
CA GLU A 268 -8.95 18.92 24.78
C GLU A 268 -8.24 18.23 23.62
N TYR A 269 -7.39 18.98 22.91
CA TYR A 269 -6.53 18.42 21.88
C TYR A 269 -5.42 17.57 22.51
N SER A 270 -5.11 16.44 21.86
CA SER A 270 -3.94 15.62 22.17
C SER A 270 -3.27 15.23 20.86
N ASP A 271 -1.93 15.23 20.87
CA ASP A 271 -1.15 14.72 19.74
C ASP A 271 -1.48 13.24 19.49
N PRO A 272 -1.37 12.77 18.23
CA PRO A 272 -1.50 11.36 17.89
C PRO A 272 -0.43 10.51 18.56
N GLU A 273 -0.79 9.27 18.92
CA GLU A 273 0.16 8.31 19.50
C GLU A 273 1.09 7.70 18.45
N PHE A 274 0.71 7.83 17.17
CA PHE A 274 1.57 7.56 16.02
C PHE A 274 1.04 8.26 14.77
N SER A 275 1.91 8.71 13.88
CA SER A 275 1.51 9.26 12.59
C SER A 275 2.35 8.78 11.42
N TRP A 276 1.78 8.74 10.23
CA TRP A 276 2.51 8.58 8.98
C TRP A 276 2.59 9.92 8.25
N GLU A 277 3.79 10.49 8.10
CA GLU A 277 3.98 11.77 7.40
C GLU A 277 3.30 11.75 6.03
N LYS A 278 3.48 10.65 5.29
CA LYS A 278 2.76 10.37 4.04
C LYS A 278 1.56 9.44 4.31
N PRO A 279 0.32 9.87 3.99
CA PRO A 279 -0.87 9.06 4.18
C PRO A 279 -0.79 7.68 3.53
N VAL A 280 -1.04 6.63 4.33
CA VAL A 280 -1.09 5.23 3.89
C VAL A 280 -2.52 4.75 3.69
N GLY A 281 -3.51 5.58 4.02
CA GLY A 281 -4.91 5.20 4.12
C GLY A 281 -5.08 4.22 5.27
N VAL A 282 -4.67 4.60 6.48
CA VAL A 282 -4.80 3.76 7.68
C VAL A 282 -6.25 3.32 7.89
N THR A 283 -6.47 2.04 8.21
CA THR A 283 -7.82 1.47 8.37
C THR A 283 -8.01 0.84 9.74
N SER A 284 -8.52 -0.39 9.80
CA SER A 284 -8.96 -1.04 11.03
C SER A 284 -7.86 -1.11 12.07
N ILE A 285 -8.23 -0.87 13.32
CA ILE A 285 -7.42 -1.08 14.52
C ILE A 285 -8.08 -2.18 15.35
N HIS A 286 -7.32 -3.20 15.74
CA HIS A 286 -7.88 -4.36 16.44
C HIS A 286 -6.92 -4.97 17.46
N PHE A 287 -7.42 -5.19 18.67
CA PHE A 287 -6.69 -5.85 19.76
C PHE A 287 -6.97 -7.35 19.75
N ILE A 288 -5.92 -8.17 19.77
CA ILE A 288 -6.05 -9.64 19.81
C ILE A 288 -6.08 -10.10 21.27
N GLN A 289 -7.10 -10.87 21.63
CA GLN A 289 -7.31 -11.45 22.97
C GLN A 289 -7.32 -12.97 22.96
N SER A 290 -7.32 -13.57 21.77
CA SER A 290 -7.32 -15.00 21.59
C SER A 290 -6.19 -15.68 22.35
N SER A 291 -6.53 -16.75 23.08
CA SER A 291 -5.56 -17.62 23.74
C SER A 291 -4.62 -18.35 22.78
N LEU A 292 -4.88 -18.29 21.47
CA LEU A 292 -4.04 -18.87 20.42
C LEU A 292 -2.85 -17.98 20.04
N PHE A 293 -2.88 -16.70 20.42
CA PHE A 293 -1.89 -15.70 20.07
C PHE A 293 -1.50 -14.90 21.32
N GLN A 294 -1.08 -15.59 22.38
CA GLN A 294 -0.74 -14.95 23.67
C GLN A 294 0.38 -13.93 23.53
N GLU A 295 1.31 -14.18 22.63
CA GLU A 295 2.40 -13.28 22.24
C GLU A 295 1.91 -11.93 21.70
N TYR A 296 0.66 -11.84 21.24
CA TYR A 296 0.07 -10.60 20.69
C TYR A 296 -0.87 -9.89 21.66
N HIS A 297 -1.05 -10.38 22.89
CA HIS A 297 -1.94 -9.73 23.89
C HIS A 297 -1.52 -8.32 24.25
N ASN A 298 -0.21 -8.03 24.17
CA ASN A 298 0.33 -6.68 24.37
C ASN A 298 0.63 -5.95 23.06
N SER A 299 -0.15 -6.23 22.02
CA SER A 299 -0.03 -5.59 20.72
C SER A 299 -1.40 -5.17 20.19
N VAL A 300 -1.37 -4.25 19.23
CA VAL A 300 -2.53 -3.86 18.44
C VAL A 300 -2.19 -3.99 16.96
N PHE A 301 -3.13 -4.51 16.17
CA PHE A 301 -2.98 -4.65 14.74
C PHE A 301 -3.67 -3.50 14.03
N VAL A 302 -3.01 -2.95 13.02
CA VAL A 302 -3.51 -1.84 12.22
C VAL A 302 -3.36 -2.18 10.75
N GLY A 303 -4.38 -1.94 9.93
CA GLY A 303 -4.31 -2.14 8.48
C GLY A 303 -4.01 -0.84 7.72
N ASP A 304 -3.51 -0.96 6.49
CA ASP A 304 -3.58 0.12 5.51
C ASP A 304 -4.27 -0.28 4.19
N PHE A 305 -4.85 0.73 3.56
CA PHE A 305 -5.56 0.59 2.29
C PHE A 305 -4.63 0.72 1.08
N HIS A 306 -3.67 1.65 1.10
CA HIS A 306 -2.86 1.93 -0.11
C HIS A 306 -1.84 0.83 -0.41
N ASN A 307 -1.24 0.21 0.61
CA ASN A 307 -0.12 -0.71 0.43
C ASN A 307 -0.51 -2.17 0.73
N GLY A 308 -1.64 -2.40 1.42
CA GLY A 308 -2.02 -3.72 1.91
C GLY A 308 -1.05 -4.25 2.96
N ILE A 309 -0.57 -3.37 3.83
CA ILE A 309 0.30 -3.70 4.96
C ILE A 309 -0.55 -3.88 6.21
N LEU A 310 -0.30 -4.98 6.91
CA LEU A 310 -0.77 -5.26 8.25
C LEU A 310 0.35 -4.92 9.22
N TYR A 311 0.15 -3.91 10.06
CA TYR A 311 1.06 -3.51 11.11
C TYR A 311 0.71 -4.20 12.44
N LYS A 312 1.72 -4.39 13.29
CA LYS A 312 1.61 -4.79 14.69
C LYS A 312 2.42 -3.80 15.52
N PHE A 313 1.73 -3.00 16.32
CA PHE A 313 2.36 -2.10 17.27
C PHE A 313 2.41 -2.75 18.65
N ILE A 314 3.56 -2.65 19.33
CA ILE A 314 3.72 -3.13 20.71
C ILE A 314 3.29 -2.00 21.64
N LEU A 315 2.38 -2.29 22.55
CA LEU A 315 1.88 -1.32 23.52
C LEU A 315 2.84 -1.17 24.71
N ASN A 316 2.95 0.03 25.25
CA ASN A 316 3.66 0.27 26.52
C ASN A 316 2.92 -0.38 27.71
N GLU A 317 3.51 -0.35 28.90
CA GLU A 317 2.93 -1.00 30.10
C GLU A 317 1.53 -0.46 30.48
N ASN A 318 1.29 0.83 30.24
CA ASN A 318 0.02 1.49 30.53
C ASN A 318 -1.03 1.30 29.41
N ARG A 319 -0.59 0.79 28.25
CA ARG A 319 -1.37 0.67 27.01
C ARG A 319 -2.01 2.00 26.61
N ASP A 320 -1.25 3.07 26.71
CA ASP A 320 -1.61 4.43 26.29
C ASP A 320 -0.61 5.01 25.28
N GLY A 321 0.23 4.16 24.68
CA GLY A 321 1.22 4.52 23.68
C GLY A 321 2.01 3.28 23.23
N PHE A 322 3.00 3.48 22.38
CA PHE A 322 3.77 2.40 21.76
C PHE A 322 5.21 2.29 22.28
N LEU A 323 5.82 1.13 22.06
CA LEU A 323 7.24 0.88 22.27
C LEU A 323 7.91 0.66 20.92
N PHE A 324 8.98 1.41 20.65
CA PHE A 324 9.83 1.25 19.47
C PHE A 324 11.26 0.93 19.88
N GLN A 325 11.91 0.08 19.11
CA GLN A 325 13.35 -0.19 19.19
C GLN A 325 14.14 0.69 18.23
N ASP A 326 13.52 1.08 17.11
CA ASP A 326 14.12 2.02 16.17
C ASP A 326 14.06 3.45 16.72
N ASP A 327 15.24 4.04 16.95
CA ASP A 327 15.36 5.40 17.47
C ASP A 327 14.76 6.46 16.54
N MET A 328 14.58 6.15 15.24
CA MET A 328 13.96 7.05 14.27
C MET A 328 12.47 7.26 14.55
N LEU A 329 11.78 6.30 15.17
CA LEU A 329 10.34 6.38 15.47
C LEU A 329 10.05 6.97 16.86
N ASN A 330 11.06 7.48 17.56
CA ASN A 330 10.89 8.07 18.91
C ASN A 330 10.09 9.38 18.91
N ASP A 331 10.02 10.06 17.77
CA ASP A 331 9.14 11.23 17.57
C ASP A 331 7.68 10.84 17.29
N LEU A 332 7.39 9.54 17.23
CA LEU A 332 6.09 8.93 16.93
C LEU A 332 5.58 9.26 15.52
N VAL A 333 6.48 9.64 14.60
CA VAL A 333 6.16 9.93 13.21
C VAL A 333 6.96 8.98 12.32
N PHE A 334 6.28 8.32 11.39
CA PHE A 334 6.93 7.70 10.25
C PHE A 334 7.18 8.74 9.18
N ASN A 335 8.40 9.28 9.18
CA ASN A 335 8.87 10.25 8.22
C ASN A 335 9.20 9.58 6.88
N VAL A 336 9.26 10.36 5.79
CA VAL A 336 9.57 9.87 4.44
C VAL A 336 10.91 9.11 4.38
N ASP A 337 11.87 9.46 5.24
CA ASP A 337 13.20 8.84 5.30
C ASP A 337 13.32 7.69 6.31
N ASP A 338 12.26 7.38 7.06
CA ASP A 338 12.28 6.35 8.09
C ASP A 338 12.09 4.94 7.52
N LYS A 339 12.37 3.94 8.36
CA LYS A 339 12.12 2.53 8.09
C LYS A 339 11.06 2.02 9.04
N LEU A 340 9.94 1.54 8.50
CA LEU A 340 8.86 1.01 9.33
C LEU A 340 8.96 -0.50 9.60
N THR A 341 10.14 -1.08 9.44
CA THR A 341 10.31 -2.54 9.36
C THR A 341 9.95 -3.23 10.68
N GLU A 342 10.15 -2.57 11.82
CA GLU A 342 9.78 -3.08 13.15
C GLU A 342 8.27 -3.34 13.29
N THR A 343 7.40 -2.51 12.71
CA THR A 343 5.95 -2.60 12.91
C THR A 343 5.24 -3.42 11.85
N ILE A 344 5.87 -3.66 10.68
CA ILE A 344 5.27 -4.48 9.62
C ILE A 344 5.12 -5.92 10.13
N PHE A 345 3.87 -6.37 10.26
CA PHE A 345 3.56 -7.76 10.57
C PHE A 345 3.34 -8.59 9.31
N GLY A 346 2.75 -7.99 8.28
CA GLY A 346 2.59 -8.64 6.99
C GLY A 346 2.29 -7.67 5.86
N THR A 347 2.49 -8.12 4.62
CA THR A 347 2.32 -7.32 3.40
C THR A 347 1.52 -8.10 2.36
N GLY A 348 1.21 -7.48 1.22
CA GLY A 348 0.57 -8.19 0.09
C GLY A 348 -0.90 -8.49 0.31
N PHE A 349 -1.59 -7.74 1.17
CA PHE A 349 -3.04 -7.88 1.37
C PHE A 349 -3.89 -7.10 0.36
N GLY A 350 -3.31 -6.28 -0.53
CA GLY A 350 -4.06 -5.59 -1.60
C GLY A 350 -5.15 -4.64 -1.07
N GLY A 351 -4.82 -3.86 -0.05
CA GLY A 351 -5.72 -2.93 0.65
C GLY A 351 -6.56 -3.62 1.72
N ILE A 352 -6.18 -3.38 2.98
CA ILE A 352 -6.88 -3.89 4.17
C ILE A 352 -7.96 -2.90 4.55
N THR A 353 -9.19 -3.37 4.74
CA THR A 353 -10.31 -2.53 5.19
C THR A 353 -10.84 -2.93 6.57
N ASP A 354 -10.65 -4.17 7.00
CA ASP A 354 -11.07 -4.63 8.31
C ASP A 354 -10.22 -5.79 8.82
N ILE A 355 -10.06 -5.84 10.16
CA ILE A 355 -9.38 -6.89 10.90
C ILE A 355 -10.31 -7.30 12.04
N LYS A 356 -10.57 -8.60 12.19
CA LYS A 356 -11.37 -9.14 13.30
C LYS A 356 -10.80 -10.43 13.87
N GLU A 357 -10.85 -10.56 15.18
CA GLU A 357 -10.77 -11.85 15.87
C GLU A 357 -12.11 -12.60 15.72
N GLY A 358 -12.03 -13.85 15.25
CA GLY A 358 -13.19 -14.74 15.14
C GLY A 358 -13.49 -15.48 16.44
N PRO A 359 -14.69 -16.08 16.56
CA PRO A 359 -15.09 -16.89 17.73
C PRO A 359 -14.24 -18.17 17.90
N ASP A 360 -13.55 -18.58 16.83
CA ASP A 360 -12.54 -19.65 16.83
C ASP A 360 -11.17 -19.19 17.38
N GLY A 361 -11.03 -17.90 17.69
CA GLY A 361 -9.82 -17.25 18.15
C GLY A 361 -8.80 -16.98 17.03
N LEU A 362 -9.17 -17.11 15.75
CA LEU A 362 -8.30 -16.82 14.62
C LEU A 362 -8.44 -15.35 14.17
N ILE A 363 -7.46 -14.82 13.46
CA ILE A 363 -7.48 -13.43 12.98
C ILE A 363 -7.91 -13.43 11.51
N TYR A 364 -8.87 -12.58 11.17
CA TYR A 364 -9.43 -12.43 9.82
C TYR A 364 -9.09 -11.06 9.28
N VAL A 365 -8.58 -11.01 8.05
CA VAL A 365 -8.16 -9.78 7.36
C VAL A 365 -8.93 -9.63 6.06
N VAL A 366 -9.66 -8.53 5.92
CA VAL A 366 -10.46 -8.22 4.73
C VAL A 366 -9.59 -7.50 3.71
N SER A 367 -9.52 -8.06 2.50
CA SER A 367 -8.81 -7.49 1.36
C SER A 367 -9.79 -7.00 0.31
N ILE A 368 -9.88 -5.68 0.17
CA ILE A 368 -10.81 -5.06 -0.79
C ILE A 368 -10.30 -5.16 -2.22
N GLY A 369 -9.00 -4.92 -2.46
CA GLY A 369 -8.41 -4.94 -3.80
C GLY A 369 -8.31 -6.35 -4.39
N TYR A 370 -8.30 -7.39 -3.55
CA TYR A 370 -8.35 -8.78 -4.00
C TYR A 370 -9.71 -9.46 -3.83
N GLU A 371 -10.70 -8.76 -3.30
CA GLU A 371 -12.05 -9.25 -3.06
C GLU A 371 -12.07 -10.59 -2.27
N LYS A 372 -11.24 -10.65 -1.22
CA LYS A 372 -10.98 -11.84 -0.41
C LYS A 372 -11.03 -11.55 1.08
N ILE A 373 -11.22 -12.61 1.86
CA ILE A 373 -10.90 -12.63 3.29
C ILE A 373 -9.77 -13.62 3.48
N TYR A 374 -8.71 -13.18 4.15
CA TYR A 374 -7.62 -14.01 4.61
C TYR A 374 -7.81 -14.36 6.08
N ARG A 375 -7.23 -15.48 6.49
CA ARG A 375 -7.23 -15.94 7.87
C ARG A 375 -5.82 -16.27 8.31
N ILE A 376 -5.43 -15.75 9.47
CA ILE A 376 -4.13 -15.99 10.09
C ILE A 376 -4.31 -17.03 11.19
N ILE A 377 -3.50 -18.08 11.14
CA ILE A 377 -3.60 -19.24 12.02
C ILE A 377 -2.23 -19.58 12.63
N PRO A 378 -2.17 -20.05 13.89
CA PRO A 378 -0.92 -20.54 14.46
C PRO A 378 -0.44 -21.78 13.68
N THR A 379 0.85 -21.87 13.41
CA THR A 379 1.46 -23.03 12.74
C THR A 379 1.15 -24.35 13.46
N SER A 380 1.09 -24.31 14.80
CA SER A 380 0.76 -25.47 15.65
C SER A 380 -0.66 -26.04 15.44
N LYS A 381 -1.59 -25.25 14.91
CA LYS A 381 -3.00 -25.64 14.73
C LYS A 381 -3.36 -26.06 13.31
N ASN A 382 -2.44 -25.96 12.35
CA ASN A 382 -2.75 -26.37 10.99
C ASN A 382 -2.79 -27.92 10.88
N THR A 383 -4.01 -28.46 10.91
CA THR A 383 -4.28 -29.91 10.82
C THR A 383 -4.04 -30.51 9.43
N GLN A 384 -3.84 -29.69 8.38
CA GLN A 384 -3.39 -30.17 7.07
C GLN A 384 -1.90 -30.57 7.08
N LEU A 385 -1.15 -30.25 8.16
CA LEU A 385 0.28 -30.49 8.31
C LEU A 385 0.66 -31.79 9.05
N GLN A 386 -0.26 -32.75 9.20
CA GLN A 386 0.13 -34.14 9.55
C GLN A 386 0.76 -34.86 8.33
N ILE A 387 1.73 -34.20 7.69
CA ILE A 387 2.55 -34.75 6.61
C ILE A 387 3.74 -35.48 7.24
N ASP A 388 4.12 -36.63 6.70
CA ASP A 388 5.30 -37.36 7.15
C ASP A 388 6.56 -36.59 6.73
N CYS A 389 6.97 -35.66 7.58
CA CYS A 389 8.17 -34.85 7.42
C CYS A 389 9.46 -35.63 7.75
N ASN A 390 9.38 -36.94 8.03
CA ASN A 390 10.55 -37.73 8.40
C ASN A 390 11.41 -38.12 7.19
N TYR A 391 12.48 -37.34 7.06
CA TYR A 391 13.84 -37.66 6.63
C TYR A 391 14.06 -38.46 5.32
N VAL A 392 14.43 -37.69 4.29
CA VAL A 392 15.37 -38.00 3.20
C VAL A 392 14.85 -38.92 2.10
N ILE A 393 14.04 -38.36 1.18
CA ILE A 393 13.69 -38.99 -0.11
C ILE A 393 12.62 -40.08 0.03
N SER A 394 11.46 -39.75 0.63
CA SER A 394 10.25 -40.43 0.20
C SER A 394 9.91 -39.95 -1.23
N GLN A 395 9.19 -40.74 -2.03
CA GLN A 395 8.70 -40.28 -3.34
C GLN A 395 7.65 -39.15 -3.22
N SER A 396 7.38 -38.63 -2.02
CA SER A 396 6.50 -37.49 -1.83
C SER A 396 7.12 -36.26 -2.49
N LYS A 397 6.32 -35.58 -3.30
CA LYS A 397 6.57 -34.21 -3.77
C LYS A 397 5.75 -33.20 -2.95
N ASN A 398 5.19 -33.58 -1.81
CA ASN A 398 4.49 -32.66 -0.92
C ASN A 398 5.11 -32.74 0.48
N PHE A 399 5.64 -31.60 0.88
CA PHE A 399 6.29 -31.31 2.16
C PHE A 399 5.71 -30.03 2.77
N SER A 400 4.55 -29.57 2.31
CA SER A 400 3.92 -28.34 2.79
C SER A 400 3.85 -28.32 4.32
N GLY A 401 4.26 -27.20 4.92
CA GLY A 401 4.35 -26.93 6.37
C GLY A 401 5.26 -27.84 7.19
N CYS A 402 6.11 -28.66 6.55
CA CYS A 402 7.14 -29.40 7.26
C CYS A 402 8.18 -28.46 7.90
N ASN A 403 8.69 -28.88 9.05
CA ASN A 403 9.83 -28.24 9.70
C ASN A 403 11.14 -28.94 9.29
N PHE A 404 11.92 -28.23 8.49
CA PHE A 404 13.26 -28.59 8.01
C PHE A 404 14.34 -27.64 8.54
N ALA A 405 14.05 -26.86 9.58
CA ALA A 405 15.01 -25.94 10.15
C ALA A 405 16.28 -26.66 10.58
N ASN A 406 17.43 -26.04 10.33
CA ASN A 406 18.77 -26.57 10.64
C ASN A 406 19.15 -27.87 9.92
N LEU A 407 18.36 -28.36 8.96
CA LEU A 407 18.69 -29.60 8.24
C LEU A 407 19.69 -29.35 7.13
N ASN A 408 20.50 -30.37 6.84
CA ASN A 408 21.32 -30.40 5.63
C ASN A 408 20.50 -30.98 4.46
N LEU A 409 20.17 -30.13 3.51
CA LEU A 409 19.45 -30.42 2.28
C LEU A 409 20.34 -30.26 1.03
N SER A 410 21.66 -30.19 1.23
CA SER A 410 22.61 -29.92 0.16
C SER A 410 22.56 -31.00 -0.93
N ASN A 411 22.68 -30.56 -2.18
CA ASN A 411 22.68 -31.40 -3.38
C ASN A 411 21.42 -32.25 -3.60
N LEU A 412 20.34 -32.00 -2.84
CA LEU A 412 19.08 -32.70 -3.05
C LEU A 412 18.36 -32.18 -4.29
N ASN A 413 17.67 -33.08 -4.99
CA ASN A 413 16.72 -32.70 -6.02
C ASN A 413 15.32 -32.58 -5.41
N LEU A 414 14.91 -31.35 -5.18
CA LEU A 414 13.59 -30.94 -4.69
C LEU A 414 12.73 -30.36 -5.81
N SER A 415 13.11 -30.52 -7.08
CA SER A 415 12.37 -29.99 -8.22
C SER A 415 10.92 -30.49 -8.24
N PHE A 416 9.99 -29.59 -8.54
CA PHE A 416 8.54 -29.83 -8.54
C PHE A 416 7.96 -30.25 -7.18
N SER A 417 8.69 -30.07 -6.08
CA SER A 417 8.15 -30.34 -4.74
C SER A 417 7.33 -29.15 -4.25
N ASP A 418 6.25 -29.43 -3.55
CA ASP A 418 5.50 -28.48 -2.75
C ASP A 418 6.12 -28.42 -1.35
N LEU A 419 6.72 -27.28 -1.05
CA LEU A 419 7.38 -26.86 0.18
C LEU A 419 6.66 -25.61 0.74
N SER A 420 5.41 -25.36 0.35
CA SER A 420 4.65 -24.20 0.83
C SER A 420 4.61 -24.20 2.36
N TYR A 421 4.77 -23.03 2.99
CA TYR A 421 4.72 -22.86 4.44
C TYR A 421 5.75 -23.69 5.24
N THR A 422 6.75 -24.27 4.59
CA THR A 422 7.81 -25.00 5.30
C THR A 422 8.68 -24.07 6.12
N ASN A 423 9.21 -24.59 7.24
CA ASN A 423 10.30 -23.93 7.94
C ASN A 423 11.65 -24.51 7.45
N LEU A 424 12.42 -23.71 6.71
CA LEU A 424 13.76 -23.98 6.21
C LEU A 424 14.80 -23.06 6.88
N GLU A 425 14.47 -22.48 8.04
CA GLU A 425 15.36 -21.58 8.77
C GLU A 425 16.71 -22.26 9.07
N ASN A 426 17.82 -21.59 8.80
CA ASN A 426 19.18 -22.14 8.97
C ASN A 426 19.46 -23.44 8.18
N ALA A 427 18.59 -23.86 7.26
CA ALA A 427 18.81 -25.07 6.47
C ALA A 427 19.95 -24.86 5.46
N ASP A 428 20.68 -25.93 5.14
CA ASP A 428 21.72 -25.89 4.12
C ASP A 428 21.20 -26.41 2.79
N LEU A 429 20.99 -25.50 1.84
CA LEU A 429 20.49 -25.78 0.49
C LEU A 429 21.61 -25.82 -0.55
N THR A 430 22.87 -25.90 -0.14
CA THR A 430 24.02 -25.83 -1.07
C THR A 430 23.91 -26.85 -2.21
N GLY A 431 23.92 -26.39 -3.46
CA GLY A 431 23.82 -27.28 -4.63
C GLY A 431 22.45 -27.92 -4.84
N ALA A 432 21.43 -27.58 -4.05
CA ALA A 432 20.10 -28.16 -4.20
C ALA A 432 19.41 -27.64 -5.48
N SER A 433 18.53 -28.47 -6.04
CA SER A 433 17.71 -28.12 -7.20
C SER A 433 16.25 -28.02 -6.78
N LEU A 434 15.70 -26.80 -6.85
CA LEU A 434 14.32 -26.41 -6.50
C LEU A 434 13.56 -25.95 -7.76
N VAL A 435 13.96 -26.45 -8.93
CA VAL A 435 13.39 -26.05 -10.22
C VAL A 435 11.90 -26.40 -10.25
N ASN A 436 11.04 -25.43 -10.56
CA ASN A 436 9.57 -25.56 -10.51
C ASN A 436 9.01 -25.98 -9.12
N ALA A 437 9.75 -25.83 -8.03
CA ALA A 437 9.22 -26.09 -6.69
C ALA A 437 8.24 -24.98 -6.26
N ILE A 438 7.36 -25.29 -5.31
CA ILE A 438 6.43 -24.33 -4.70
C ILE A 438 6.89 -24.12 -3.26
N LEU A 439 7.27 -22.91 -2.89
CA LEU A 439 7.81 -22.47 -1.61
C LEU A 439 6.96 -21.33 -1.01
N VAL A 440 5.70 -21.24 -1.42
CA VAL A 440 4.82 -20.12 -1.04
C VAL A 440 4.72 -20.03 0.48
N GLY A 441 5.00 -18.85 1.05
CA GLY A 441 4.90 -18.64 2.50
C GLY A 441 5.94 -19.39 3.35
N SER A 442 6.97 -19.98 2.75
CA SER A 442 8.01 -20.70 3.51
C SER A 442 8.99 -19.74 4.20
N ASN A 443 9.62 -20.19 5.28
CA ASN A 443 10.67 -19.46 5.98
C ASN A 443 12.03 -20.03 5.59
N LEU A 444 12.83 -19.30 4.82
CA LEU A 444 14.22 -19.64 4.51
C LEU A 444 15.23 -18.75 5.23
N SER A 445 14.83 -18.00 6.26
CA SER A 445 15.71 -17.06 6.97
C SER A 445 16.99 -17.74 7.45
N ASN A 446 18.13 -17.06 7.30
CA ASN A 446 19.46 -17.59 7.59
C ASN A 446 19.85 -18.91 6.86
N ALA A 447 19.08 -19.38 5.88
CA ALA A 447 19.45 -20.57 5.11
C ALA A 447 20.73 -20.35 4.28
N ARG A 448 21.53 -21.41 4.14
CA ARG A 448 22.74 -21.39 3.33
C ARG A 448 22.41 -21.71 1.88
N ILE A 449 22.36 -20.68 1.04
CA ILE A 449 21.95 -20.77 -0.38
C ILE A 449 23.17 -20.50 -1.27
N ILE A 450 23.87 -21.57 -1.62
CA ILE A 450 25.07 -21.50 -2.46
C ILE A 450 24.90 -22.47 -3.63
N ASN A 451 25.13 -22.03 -4.87
CA ASN A 451 24.95 -22.87 -6.07
C ASN A 451 23.55 -23.53 -6.16
N THR A 452 22.50 -22.85 -5.67
CA THR A 452 21.14 -23.40 -5.60
C THR A 452 20.33 -22.95 -6.81
N ASP A 453 19.51 -23.84 -7.37
CA ASP A 453 18.70 -23.55 -8.56
C ASP A 453 17.21 -23.49 -8.24
N PHE A 454 16.66 -22.27 -8.17
CA PHE A 454 15.24 -21.95 -8.01
C PHE A 454 14.54 -21.60 -9.33
N SER A 455 15.09 -21.98 -10.49
CA SER A 455 14.51 -21.58 -11.77
C SER A 455 13.05 -22.02 -11.90
N ASN A 456 12.17 -21.07 -12.25
CA ASN A 456 10.72 -21.23 -12.33
C ASN A 456 10.02 -21.70 -11.02
N ALA A 457 10.70 -21.62 -9.87
CA ALA A 457 10.05 -21.89 -8.59
C ALA A 457 9.02 -20.79 -8.28
N ASN A 458 7.98 -21.15 -7.52
CA ASN A 458 7.09 -20.17 -6.91
C ASN A 458 7.47 -20.01 -5.45
N ILE A 459 8.09 -18.90 -5.10
CA ILE A 459 8.57 -18.55 -3.76
C ILE A 459 7.80 -17.31 -3.25
N ASP A 460 6.61 -17.06 -3.79
CA ASP A 460 5.78 -15.93 -3.37
C ASP A 460 5.61 -15.94 -1.85
N SER A 461 5.71 -14.77 -1.24
CA SER A 461 5.45 -14.61 0.19
C SER A 461 6.39 -15.38 1.12
N ALA A 462 7.55 -15.83 0.65
CA ALA A 462 8.53 -16.45 1.55
C ALA A 462 9.29 -15.40 2.37
N LEU A 463 9.74 -15.77 3.58
CA LEU A 463 10.73 -14.99 4.33
C LEU A 463 12.13 -15.48 3.99
N MET A 464 12.97 -14.57 3.51
CA MET A 464 14.32 -14.82 3.02
C MET A 464 15.28 -13.72 3.52
N THR A 465 15.14 -13.34 4.80
CA THR A 465 15.90 -12.24 5.42
C THR A 465 17.28 -12.67 5.90
N GLU A 466 18.18 -11.69 5.96
CA GLU A 466 19.56 -11.84 6.48
C GLU A 466 20.37 -12.95 5.78
N LEU A 467 20.07 -13.23 4.51
CA LEU A 467 20.71 -14.33 3.78
C LEU A 467 22.04 -13.94 3.16
N THR A 468 22.90 -14.93 2.97
CA THR A 468 23.99 -14.85 2.00
C THR A 468 23.72 -15.84 0.86
N ILE A 469 23.32 -15.30 -0.29
CA ILE A 469 23.01 -16.04 -1.51
C ILE A 469 24.17 -15.88 -2.49
N THR A 470 24.78 -17.00 -2.89
CA THR A 470 25.96 -16.98 -3.78
C THR A 470 25.78 -17.96 -4.95
N ASP A 471 26.14 -17.52 -6.15
CA ASP A 471 26.16 -18.33 -7.38
C ASP A 471 24.83 -19.09 -7.65
N SER A 472 23.70 -18.48 -7.31
CA SER A 472 22.37 -19.13 -7.33
C SER A 472 21.44 -18.53 -8.39
N LYS A 473 20.43 -19.30 -8.80
CA LYS A 473 19.53 -18.94 -9.92
C LYS A 473 18.09 -18.83 -9.46
N PHE A 474 17.42 -17.78 -9.89
CA PHE A 474 15.98 -17.52 -9.74
C PHE A 474 15.34 -17.22 -11.10
N VAL A 475 15.91 -17.75 -12.19
CA VAL A 475 15.48 -17.45 -13.56
C VAL A 475 14.02 -17.84 -13.75
N GLY A 476 13.16 -16.87 -14.12
CA GLY A 476 11.73 -17.10 -14.31
C GLY A 476 10.95 -17.45 -13.03
N ALA A 477 11.55 -17.34 -11.85
CA ALA A 477 10.87 -17.63 -10.59
C ALA A 477 9.80 -16.57 -10.28
N SER A 478 8.74 -16.97 -9.57
CA SER A 478 7.82 -16.04 -8.90
C SER A 478 8.30 -15.82 -7.47
N LEU A 479 8.49 -14.57 -7.11
CA LEU A 479 9.07 -14.06 -5.86
C LEU A 479 8.21 -12.89 -5.35
N LYS A 480 6.92 -12.92 -5.66
CA LYS A 480 6.03 -11.81 -5.34
C LYS A 480 5.93 -11.66 -3.83
N SER A 481 6.06 -10.43 -3.37
CA SER A 481 6.05 -10.08 -1.94
C SER A 481 7.11 -10.83 -1.09
N THR A 482 8.09 -11.50 -1.69
CA THR A 482 9.14 -12.19 -0.92
C THR A 482 9.98 -11.17 -0.17
N ASP A 483 10.26 -11.43 1.11
CA ASP A 483 11.02 -10.52 1.95
C ASP A 483 12.48 -10.99 2.05
N PHE A 484 13.36 -10.21 1.43
CA PHE A 484 14.81 -10.38 1.34
C PHE A 484 15.58 -9.34 2.15
N GLU A 485 14.93 -8.65 3.09
CA GLU A 485 15.55 -7.57 3.86
C GLU A 485 16.94 -7.96 4.43
N ASN A 486 17.87 -7.02 4.36
CA ASN A 486 19.25 -7.14 4.83
C ASN A 486 20.05 -8.34 4.27
N SER A 487 19.69 -8.83 3.08
CA SER A 487 20.38 -9.96 2.44
C SER A 487 21.54 -9.54 1.53
N ILE A 488 22.46 -10.47 1.30
CA ILE A 488 23.63 -10.33 0.44
C ILE A 488 23.50 -11.29 -0.75
N PHE A 489 23.59 -10.76 -1.96
CA PHE A 489 23.50 -11.49 -3.22
C PHE A 489 24.80 -11.34 -4.01
N THR A 490 25.45 -12.46 -4.32
CA THR A 490 26.67 -12.48 -5.14
C THR A 490 26.48 -13.43 -6.32
N ASN A 491 26.65 -12.92 -7.54
CA ASN A 491 26.48 -13.68 -8.78
C ASN A 491 25.09 -14.35 -8.89
N THR A 492 24.04 -13.64 -8.52
CA THR A 492 22.66 -14.18 -8.50
C THR A 492 21.90 -13.77 -9.76
N ASP A 493 21.22 -14.73 -10.40
CA ASP A 493 20.44 -14.50 -11.62
C ASP A 493 18.93 -14.49 -11.36
N PHE A 494 18.33 -13.30 -11.37
CA PHE A 494 16.88 -13.03 -11.29
C PHE A 494 16.27 -12.74 -12.67
N SER A 495 16.92 -13.09 -13.78
CA SER A 495 16.39 -12.78 -15.10
C SER A 495 15.01 -13.40 -15.34
N ASN A 496 14.10 -12.61 -15.91
CA ASN A 496 12.71 -12.97 -16.16
C ASN A 496 11.88 -13.31 -14.90
N ALA A 497 12.40 -13.04 -13.69
CA ALA A 497 11.68 -13.31 -12.46
C ALA A 497 10.54 -12.30 -12.23
N ASN A 498 9.51 -12.72 -11.51
CA ASN A 498 8.45 -11.85 -11.02
C ASN A 498 8.69 -11.52 -9.55
N LEU A 499 9.08 -10.28 -9.27
CA LEU A 499 9.49 -9.75 -7.98
C LEU A 499 8.53 -8.66 -7.47
N GLY A 500 7.30 -8.63 -8.00
CA GLY A 500 6.33 -7.59 -7.64
C GLY A 500 6.11 -7.53 -6.13
N GLN A 501 6.23 -6.35 -5.54
CA GLN A 501 6.16 -6.09 -4.09
C GLN A 501 7.20 -6.83 -3.21
N ALA A 502 8.23 -7.46 -3.80
CA ALA A 502 9.32 -8.03 -3.00
C ALA A 502 10.05 -6.93 -2.20
N ILE A 503 10.61 -7.29 -1.04
CA ILE A 503 11.28 -6.37 -0.13
C ILE A 503 12.78 -6.70 -0.14
N PHE A 504 13.62 -5.78 -0.59
CA PHE A 504 15.08 -5.89 -0.57
C PHE A 504 15.73 -4.80 0.30
N SER A 505 14.97 -4.08 1.13
CA SER A 505 15.47 -2.99 1.97
C SER A 505 16.82 -3.34 2.63
N GLY A 506 17.79 -2.42 2.53
CA GLY A 506 19.14 -2.59 3.10
C GLY A 506 20.03 -3.67 2.48
N SER A 507 19.59 -4.38 1.44
CA SER A 507 20.33 -5.48 0.83
C SER A 507 21.55 -5.05 0.01
N TYR A 508 22.49 -5.98 -0.18
CA TYR A 508 23.71 -5.80 -0.96
C TYR A 508 23.77 -6.75 -2.16
N PHE A 509 24.03 -6.23 -3.36
CA PHE A 509 24.16 -7.00 -4.59
C PHE A 509 25.55 -6.81 -5.20
N THR A 510 26.14 -7.90 -5.68
CA THR A 510 27.35 -7.89 -6.50
C THR A 510 27.15 -8.82 -7.69
N ASN A 511 27.28 -8.26 -8.90
CA ASN A 511 27.18 -9.01 -10.15
C ASN A 511 25.84 -9.78 -10.29
N SER A 512 24.74 -9.15 -9.90
CA SER A 512 23.39 -9.74 -9.98
C SER A 512 22.64 -9.25 -11.22
N ASN A 513 21.86 -10.15 -11.82
CA ASN A 513 21.15 -9.91 -13.07
C ASN A 513 19.63 -9.92 -12.86
N PHE A 514 18.95 -8.85 -13.23
CA PHE A 514 17.49 -8.67 -13.18
C PHE A 514 16.89 -8.46 -14.57
N GLN A 515 17.60 -8.81 -15.66
CA GLN A 515 17.12 -8.56 -17.02
C GLN A 515 15.71 -9.15 -17.26
N ASN A 516 14.82 -8.35 -17.86
CA ASN A 516 13.41 -8.67 -18.11
C ASN A 516 12.58 -8.99 -16.85
N ALA A 517 13.00 -8.57 -15.66
CA ALA A 517 12.25 -8.85 -14.43
C ALA A 517 11.01 -7.94 -14.29
N TYR A 518 10.00 -8.45 -13.58
CA TYR A 518 8.84 -7.67 -13.16
C TYR A 518 9.04 -7.19 -11.71
N LEU A 519 9.31 -5.90 -11.53
CA LEU A 519 9.73 -5.26 -10.27
C LEU A 519 8.70 -4.24 -9.78
N VAL A 520 7.42 -4.44 -10.10
CA VAL A 520 6.36 -3.47 -9.76
C VAL A 520 6.13 -3.43 -8.25
N GLY A 521 6.26 -2.25 -7.67
CA GLY A 521 6.12 -2.04 -6.22
C GLY A 521 7.22 -2.67 -5.38
N THR A 522 8.30 -3.17 -5.97
CA THR A 522 9.44 -3.75 -5.23
C THR A 522 10.14 -2.66 -4.42
N ASP A 523 10.48 -2.98 -3.18
CA ASP A 523 11.23 -2.09 -2.30
C ASP A 523 12.73 -2.40 -2.35
N PHE A 524 13.51 -1.46 -2.87
CA PHE A 524 14.97 -1.44 -2.92
C PHE A 524 15.55 -0.28 -2.11
N SER A 525 14.82 0.26 -1.13
CA SER A 525 15.32 1.31 -0.24
C SER A 525 16.64 0.94 0.44
N ASP A 526 17.59 1.87 0.48
CA ASP A 526 18.92 1.71 1.07
C ASP A 526 19.77 0.56 0.53
N THR A 527 19.40 0.01 -0.62
CA THR A 527 20.16 -1.08 -1.23
C THR A 527 21.44 -0.60 -1.88
N LYS A 528 22.43 -1.48 -1.93
CA LYS A 528 23.67 -1.25 -2.70
C LYS A 528 23.77 -2.28 -3.79
N MET A 529 23.64 -1.84 -5.04
CA MET A 529 23.62 -2.67 -6.23
C MET A 529 24.42 -2.05 -7.39
N PRO A 530 25.72 -1.77 -7.19
CA PRO A 530 26.56 -1.26 -8.27
C PRO A 530 26.63 -2.29 -9.41
N LEU A 531 26.68 -1.79 -10.65
CA LEU A 531 26.77 -2.62 -11.87
C LEU A 531 25.58 -3.58 -12.06
N VAL A 532 24.43 -3.33 -11.42
CA VAL A 532 23.24 -4.16 -11.59
C VAL A 532 22.72 -4.11 -13.02
N ASN A 533 22.27 -5.24 -13.55
CA ASN A 533 21.63 -5.30 -14.87
C ASN A 533 20.11 -5.42 -14.74
N MET A 534 19.36 -4.35 -15.04
CA MET A 534 17.89 -4.29 -15.01
C MET A 534 17.29 -4.08 -16.41
N GLU A 535 18.04 -4.32 -17.47
CA GLU A 535 17.58 -4.09 -18.85
C GLU A 535 16.24 -4.77 -19.15
N ASN A 536 15.34 -4.04 -19.82
CA ASN A 536 13.97 -4.43 -20.19
C ASN A 536 13.03 -4.74 -19.00
N SER A 537 13.35 -4.31 -17.78
CA SER A 537 12.52 -4.59 -16.60
C SER A 537 11.38 -3.58 -16.43
N ILE A 538 10.32 -3.99 -15.72
CA ILE A 538 9.17 -3.12 -15.37
C ILE A 538 9.27 -2.78 -13.89
N LEU A 539 9.50 -1.52 -13.55
CA LEU A 539 9.77 -1.00 -12.20
C LEU A 539 8.69 -0.02 -11.74
N ASN A 540 7.45 -0.18 -12.19
CA ASN A 540 6.38 0.75 -11.84
C ASN A 540 6.16 0.78 -10.33
N ASN A 541 6.11 1.97 -9.73
CA ASN A 541 6.00 2.20 -8.29
C ASN A 541 7.12 1.54 -7.44
N ALA A 542 8.24 1.12 -8.03
CA ALA A 542 9.36 0.58 -7.27
C ALA A 542 10.03 1.67 -6.43
N ASN A 543 10.48 1.32 -5.23
CA ASN A 543 11.18 2.23 -4.32
C ASN A 543 12.69 1.98 -4.37
N PHE A 544 13.47 2.99 -4.72
CA PHE A 544 14.94 3.01 -4.77
C PHE A 544 15.51 4.12 -3.89
N GLN A 545 14.75 4.63 -2.93
CA GLN A 545 15.21 5.71 -2.04
C GLN A 545 16.53 5.35 -1.37
N ASN A 546 17.46 6.32 -1.33
CA ASN A 546 18.80 6.18 -0.73
C ASN A 546 19.67 5.03 -1.29
N SER A 547 19.26 4.39 -2.38
CA SER A 547 19.98 3.24 -2.95
C SER A 547 21.20 3.66 -3.78
N ASN A 548 22.11 2.72 -4.01
CA ASN A 548 23.28 2.91 -4.87
C ASN A 548 23.25 1.95 -6.07
N LEU A 549 22.99 2.50 -7.25
CA LEU A 549 22.98 1.79 -8.53
C LEU A 549 24.17 2.19 -9.44
N GLU A 550 25.27 2.72 -8.89
CA GLU A 550 26.38 3.26 -9.71
C GLU A 550 26.79 2.30 -10.83
N SER A 551 26.84 2.82 -12.05
CA SER A 551 27.17 2.10 -13.28
C SER A 551 26.21 0.96 -13.65
N GLY A 552 24.97 0.98 -13.15
CA GLY A 552 23.91 0.05 -13.51
C GLY A 552 23.39 0.20 -14.94
N ASN A 553 22.77 -0.85 -15.46
CA ASN A 553 22.13 -0.89 -16.79
C ASN A 553 20.60 -0.95 -16.65
N LEU A 554 19.94 0.18 -16.89
CA LEU A 554 18.48 0.35 -16.87
C LEU A 554 17.95 0.67 -18.29
N LYS A 555 18.54 0.06 -19.33
CA LYS A 555 18.05 0.22 -20.71
C LYS A 555 16.65 -0.34 -20.89
N ASN A 556 15.81 0.34 -21.67
CA ASN A 556 14.44 -0.07 -22.02
C ASN A 556 13.54 -0.33 -20.81
N THR A 557 13.83 0.24 -19.64
CA THR A 557 13.02 0.03 -18.44
C THR A 557 11.77 0.90 -18.44
N ILE A 558 10.70 0.42 -17.82
CA ILE A 558 9.50 1.22 -17.52
C ILE A 558 9.51 1.54 -16.03
N THR A 559 9.64 2.81 -15.65
CA THR A 559 9.85 3.25 -14.25
C THR A 559 8.69 4.12 -13.76
N HIS A 560 7.46 3.84 -14.19
CA HIS A 560 6.33 4.74 -13.92
C HIS A 560 6.12 4.92 -12.43
N LYS A 561 6.14 6.17 -11.95
CA LYS A 561 5.99 6.50 -10.52
C LYS A 561 7.03 5.84 -9.60
N ALA A 562 8.15 5.33 -10.14
CA ALA A 562 9.23 4.82 -9.32
C ALA A 562 9.91 5.96 -8.53
N VAL A 563 10.45 5.65 -7.35
CA VAL A 563 11.06 6.61 -6.43
C VAL A 563 12.56 6.37 -6.36
N PHE A 564 13.37 7.32 -6.83
CA PHE A 564 14.84 7.34 -6.75
C PHE A 564 15.33 8.51 -5.87
N HIS A 565 14.53 8.91 -4.88
CA HIS A 565 14.87 9.99 -3.96
C HIS A 565 16.23 9.75 -3.30
N ASN A 566 17.15 10.71 -3.35
CA ASN A 566 18.53 10.62 -2.83
C ASN A 566 19.38 9.44 -3.38
N ALA A 567 18.92 8.75 -4.44
CA ALA A 567 19.62 7.58 -4.95
C ALA A 567 20.89 7.97 -5.72
N ASN A 568 21.91 7.11 -5.67
CA ASN A 568 23.12 7.25 -6.48
C ASN A 568 23.01 6.46 -7.78
N LEU A 569 22.78 7.16 -8.90
CA LEU A 569 22.70 6.60 -10.25
C LEU A 569 23.90 7.03 -11.13
N LYS A 570 25.02 7.42 -10.54
CA LYS A 570 26.19 7.84 -11.31
C LYS A 570 26.59 6.81 -12.37
N ASN A 571 26.83 7.27 -13.60
CA ASN A 571 27.15 6.45 -14.78
C ASN A 571 26.09 5.40 -15.15
N VAL A 572 24.86 5.49 -14.66
CA VAL A 572 23.78 4.57 -15.04
C VAL A 572 23.36 4.83 -16.49
N THR A 573 23.09 3.75 -17.23
CA THR A 573 22.49 3.87 -18.56
C THR A 573 20.98 3.67 -18.48
N MET A 574 20.20 4.67 -18.86
CA MET A 574 18.73 4.61 -18.92
C MET A 574 18.21 4.79 -20.36
N ILE A 575 18.99 4.43 -21.38
CA ILE A 575 18.61 4.60 -22.80
C ILE A 575 17.27 3.90 -23.08
N SER A 576 16.40 4.57 -23.83
CA SER A 576 15.06 4.11 -24.22
C SER A 576 14.14 3.76 -23.04
N SER A 577 14.39 4.32 -21.86
CA SER A 577 13.54 4.12 -20.69
C SER A 577 12.29 5.00 -20.75
N ASP A 578 11.27 4.62 -19.99
CA ASP A 578 10.03 5.37 -19.86
C ASP A 578 9.77 5.76 -18.41
N ASN A 579 9.97 7.04 -18.12
CA ASN A 579 10.05 7.59 -16.77
C ASN A 579 8.80 8.41 -16.41
N TYR A 580 7.61 7.97 -16.79
CA TYR A 580 6.38 8.71 -16.46
C TYR A 580 6.19 8.87 -14.94
N LYS A 581 6.14 10.11 -14.45
CA LYS A 581 6.00 10.43 -13.01
C LYS A 581 7.10 9.86 -12.09
N THR A 582 8.26 9.49 -12.63
CA THR A 582 9.38 9.01 -11.83
C THR A 582 9.96 10.14 -10.97
N ASN A 583 10.37 9.84 -9.74
CA ASN A 583 10.91 10.81 -8.80
C ASN A 583 12.42 10.63 -8.64
N PHE A 584 13.23 11.52 -9.18
CA PHE A 584 14.68 11.62 -9.01
C PHE A 584 15.10 12.78 -8.10
N HIS A 585 14.23 13.22 -7.17
CA HIS A 585 14.56 14.32 -6.27
C HIS A 585 15.86 14.05 -5.50
N ASN A 586 16.77 15.03 -5.49
CA ASN A 586 18.11 14.94 -4.89
C ASN A 586 18.97 13.74 -5.35
N ALA A 587 18.61 13.06 -6.44
CA ALA A 587 19.38 11.93 -6.94
C ALA A 587 20.71 12.39 -7.56
N ASN A 588 21.75 11.55 -7.43
CA ASN A 588 22.98 11.73 -8.19
C ASN A 588 22.85 11.07 -9.57
N LEU A 589 22.63 11.89 -10.59
CA LEU A 589 22.50 11.52 -12.00
C LEU A 589 23.76 11.84 -12.82
N ASN A 590 24.94 11.92 -12.16
CA ASN A 590 26.18 12.26 -12.83
C ASN A 590 26.50 11.26 -13.97
N ASN A 591 26.69 11.75 -15.19
CA ASN A 591 26.90 10.96 -16.41
C ASN A 591 25.81 9.91 -16.72
N VAL A 592 24.57 10.15 -16.29
CA VAL A 592 23.44 9.28 -16.70
C VAL A 592 23.12 9.51 -18.17
N ASP A 593 22.90 8.41 -18.90
CA ASP A 593 22.49 8.46 -20.30
C ASP A 593 21.00 8.16 -20.45
N PHE A 594 20.20 9.19 -20.76
CA PHE A 594 18.76 9.05 -21.01
C PHE A 594 18.43 8.91 -22.51
N GLY A 595 19.39 8.74 -23.41
CA GLY A 595 19.15 8.76 -24.87
C GLY A 595 17.87 8.01 -25.29
N SER A 596 17.04 8.63 -26.12
CA SER A 596 15.75 8.06 -26.58
C SER A 596 14.70 7.77 -25.50
N SER A 597 14.87 8.25 -24.27
CA SER A 597 13.91 8.03 -23.18
C SER A 597 12.71 8.95 -23.24
N ARG A 598 11.61 8.52 -22.61
CA ARG A 598 10.42 9.33 -22.36
C ARG A 598 10.49 9.94 -20.96
N LEU A 599 10.51 11.27 -20.89
CA LEU A 599 10.45 12.05 -19.65
C LEU A 599 9.11 12.82 -19.62
N SER A 600 8.19 12.38 -18.78
CA SER A 600 6.85 12.98 -18.62
C SER A 600 6.52 13.10 -17.14
N SER A 601 6.25 14.31 -16.65
CA SER A 601 5.95 14.57 -15.24
C SER A 601 7.03 14.09 -14.27
N VAL A 602 8.29 14.10 -14.69
CA VAL A 602 9.43 13.59 -13.90
C VAL A 602 9.86 14.65 -12.90
N ASN A 603 10.17 14.26 -11.66
CA ASN A 603 10.72 15.17 -10.67
C ASN A 603 12.25 15.03 -10.61
N PHE A 604 13.01 16.01 -11.11
CA PHE A 604 14.46 16.09 -10.98
C PHE A 604 14.91 17.09 -9.92
N ASN A 605 13.99 17.63 -9.09
CA ASN A 605 14.32 18.73 -8.20
C ASN A 605 15.52 18.42 -7.31
N GLY A 606 16.54 19.30 -7.32
CA GLY A 606 17.76 19.13 -6.53
C GLY A 606 18.76 18.07 -7.03
N ALA A 607 18.50 17.41 -8.17
CA ALA A 607 19.37 16.36 -8.68
C ALA A 607 20.72 16.89 -9.23
N ASP A 608 21.78 16.09 -9.10
CA ASP A 608 23.05 16.33 -9.80
C ASP A 608 23.02 15.70 -11.19
N MET A 609 22.83 16.53 -12.22
CA MET A 609 22.79 16.11 -13.63
C MET A 609 24.07 16.49 -14.40
N SER A 610 25.20 16.58 -13.69
CA SER A 610 26.50 16.86 -14.30
C SER A 610 26.89 15.75 -15.30
N GLY A 611 27.15 16.10 -16.55
CA GLY A 611 27.56 15.12 -17.57
C GLY A 611 26.43 14.26 -18.14
N VAL A 612 25.17 14.56 -17.80
CA VAL A 612 23.99 13.85 -18.33
C VAL A 612 23.94 13.92 -19.86
N ASN A 613 23.41 12.88 -20.49
CA ASN A 613 23.03 12.90 -21.90
C ASN A 613 21.50 13.00 -22.05
N LEU A 614 21.05 14.16 -22.53
CA LEU A 614 19.66 14.47 -22.87
C LEU A 614 19.48 14.78 -24.37
N ILE A 615 20.37 14.26 -25.24
CA ILE A 615 20.27 14.49 -26.68
C ILE A 615 18.99 13.86 -27.24
N ASP A 616 18.26 14.69 -27.98
CA ASP A 616 16.97 14.44 -28.61
C ASP A 616 15.94 13.94 -27.60
N ILE A 617 15.85 14.58 -26.44
CA ILE A 617 14.84 14.27 -25.43
C ILE A 617 14.01 15.51 -25.20
N TYR A 618 12.68 15.41 -25.25
CA TYR A 618 11.77 16.56 -25.03
C TYR A 618 10.88 16.28 -23.81
N PRO A 619 11.32 16.68 -22.59
CA PRO A 619 10.56 16.47 -21.37
C PRO A 619 9.24 17.24 -21.38
N ILE A 620 8.16 16.61 -20.90
CA ILE A 620 6.86 17.29 -20.71
C ILE A 620 6.55 17.34 -19.21
N ASP A 621 6.15 18.51 -18.72
CA ASP A 621 5.74 18.75 -17.32
C ASP A 621 6.72 18.22 -16.27
N SER A 622 8.01 18.14 -16.61
CA SER A 622 9.05 17.64 -15.70
C SER A 622 9.68 18.81 -14.93
N ASN A 623 9.96 18.59 -13.65
CA ASN A 623 10.52 19.59 -12.74
C ASN A 623 12.05 19.52 -12.74
N PHE A 624 12.72 20.59 -13.14
CA PHE A 624 14.19 20.73 -13.15
C PHE A 624 14.70 21.81 -12.16
N ASP A 625 13.88 22.20 -11.18
CA ASP A 625 14.25 23.21 -10.20
C ASP A 625 15.47 22.75 -9.37
N ASN A 626 16.40 23.66 -9.05
CA ASN A 626 17.60 23.37 -8.27
C ASN A 626 18.52 22.25 -8.84
N VAL A 627 18.42 21.94 -10.12
CA VAL A 627 19.30 20.97 -10.79
C VAL A 627 20.67 21.58 -11.08
N SER A 628 21.73 20.77 -10.95
CA SER A 628 23.08 21.14 -11.37
C SER A 628 23.49 20.48 -12.70
N PHE A 629 24.13 21.26 -13.58
CA PHE A 629 24.68 20.81 -14.86
C PHE A 629 26.17 21.14 -14.95
N SER A 630 26.88 20.51 -15.89
CA SER A 630 28.30 20.79 -16.15
C SER A 630 28.56 20.98 -17.66
N GLU A 631 29.73 21.49 -18.04
CA GLU A 631 30.14 21.62 -19.46
C GLU A 631 30.18 20.29 -20.24
N LYS A 632 30.18 19.16 -19.52
CA LYS A 632 30.13 17.81 -20.13
C LYS A 632 28.70 17.33 -20.40
N SER A 633 27.69 18.02 -19.90
CA SER A 633 26.29 17.66 -20.12
C SER A 633 25.92 17.90 -21.58
N ASN A 634 25.33 16.90 -22.23
CA ASN A 634 24.90 16.96 -23.62
C ASN A 634 23.38 17.23 -23.66
N ILE A 635 22.98 18.45 -23.98
CA ILE A 635 21.58 18.91 -23.88
C ILE A 635 21.19 19.67 -25.15
N ASN A 636 20.12 19.26 -25.82
CA ASN A 636 19.50 19.96 -26.95
C ASN A 636 17.98 20.07 -26.76
N THR A 637 17.55 20.56 -25.60
CA THR A 637 16.13 20.63 -25.24
C THR A 637 15.83 21.79 -24.30
N CYS A 638 14.56 22.14 -24.16
CA CYS A 638 14.10 23.19 -23.27
C CYS A 638 13.91 22.62 -21.86
N LEU A 639 14.57 23.19 -20.86
CA LEU A 639 14.54 22.66 -19.49
C LEU A 639 13.85 23.59 -18.49
N GLU A 640 13.50 24.81 -18.89
CA GLU A 640 12.79 25.73 -18.00
C GLU A 640 11.37 25.21 -17.70
N HIS A 641 10.92 25.43 -16.46
CA HIS A 641 9.62 24.95 -15.98
C HIS A 641 8.44 25.86 -16.38
N ASP A 642 8.64 26.75 -17.36
CA ASP A 642 7.65 27.71 -17.85
C ASP A 642 6.70 27.12 -18.93
N TYR A 643 5.63 27.85 -19.24
CA TYR A 643 4.60 27.41 -20.19
C TYR A 643 5.13 27.25 -21.63
N LEU A 644 6.03 28.13 -22.08
CA LEU A 644 6.60 28.12 -23.42
C LEU A 644 7.51 26.91 -23.62
N SER A 645 8.40 26.64 -22.67
CA SER A 645 9.30 25.47 -22.71
C SER A 645 8.52 24.16 -22.77
N ARG A 646 7.45 24.03 -21.96
CA ARG A 646 6.53 22.88 -22.01
C ARG A 646 5.85 22.74 -23.37
N LEU A 647 5.37 23.84 -23.95
CA LEU A 647 4.72 23.84 -25.25
C LEU A 647 5.69 23.45 -26.36
N ILE A 648 6.92 23.98 -26.35
CA ILE A 648 7.96 23.65 -27.33
C ILE A 648 8.30 22.16 -27.26
N ASN A 649 8.58 21.63 -26.07
CA ASN A 649 8.90 20.22 -25.91
C ASN A 649 7.74 19.32 -26.34
N LYS A 650 6.49 19.71 -26.06
CA LYS A 650 5.30 18.99 -26.55
C LYS A 650 5.26 18.94 -28.07
N ILE A 651 5.49 20.07 -28.76
CA ILE A 651 5.56 20.13 -30.22
C ILE A 651 6.67 19.24 -30.76
N LEU A 652 7.90 19.37 -30.22
CA LEU A 652 9.06 18.59 -30.66
C LEU A 652 8.83 17.10 -30.48
N ARG A 653 8.30 16.66 -29.33
CA ARG A 653 7.99 15.26 -29.07
C ARG A 653 6.97 14.70 -30.07
N THR A 654 5.90 15.43 -30.33
CA THR A 654 4.84 15.01 -31.27
C THR A 654 5.34 14.96 -32.71
N PHE A 655 6.13 15.94 -33.16
CA PHE A 655 6.65 15.94 -34.53
C PHE A 655 7.70 14.84 -34.75
N ARG A 656 8.57 14.57 -33.77
CA ARG A 656 9.56 13.49 -33.87
C ARG A 656 8.93 12.12 -34.09
N GLN A 657 7.76 11.88 -33.52
CA GLN A 657 7.02 10.63 -33.67
C GLN A 657 6.32 10.52 -35.04
N ASN A 658 5.95 11.64 -35.66
CA ASN A 658 5.01 11.66 -36.79
C ASN A 658 5.64 12.05 -38.15
N ASP A 659 6.72 12.83 -38.19
CA ASP A 659 7.31 13.30 -39.46
C ASP A 659 8.82 13.58 -39.33
N GLN A 660 9.65 12.63 -39.75
CA GLN A 660 11.11 12.76 -39.71
C GLN A 660 11.70 13.73 -40.74
N ILE A 661 10.96 14.09 -41.80
CA ILE A 661 11.52 14.88 -42.92
C ILE A 661 11.55 16.37 -42.55
N LEU A 662 10.51 16.87 -41.88
CA LEU A 662 10.43 18.26 -41.44
C LEU A 662 10.96 18.48 -40.02
N PHE A 663 11.39 17.41 -39.34
CA PHE A 663 11.78 17.47 -37.94
C PHE A 663 13.03 18.31 -37.70
N GLU A 664 14.17 18.00 -38.35
CA GLU A 664 15.44 18.69 -38.08
C GLU A 664 15.36 20.22 -38.30
N PRO A 665 14.72 20.75 -39.38
CA PRO A 665 14.57 22.19 -39.54
C PRO A 665 13.68 22.82 -38.46
N LEU A 666 12.62 22.15 -38.04
CA LEU A 666 11.69 22.61 -37.00
C LEU A 666 12.36 22.60 -35.62
N GLU A 667 13.08 21.53 -35.30
CA GLU A 667 13.84 21.38 -34.08
C GLU A 667 14.88 22.49 -33.92
N ASN A 668 15.70 22.69 -34.95
CA ASN A 668 16.70 23.77 -34.96
C ASN A 668 16.09 25.17 -34.83
N LEU A 669 14.84 25.36 -35.26
CA LEU A 669 14.14 26.64 -35.12
C LEU A 669 13.60 26.82 -33.69
N LEU A 670 12.96 25.79 -33.13
CA LEU A 670 12.30 25.86 -31.84
C LEU A 670 13.31 25.87 -30.68
N LEU A 671 14.40 25.11 -30.76
CA LEU A 671 15.43 25.09 -29.72
C LEU A 671 16.20 26.42 -29.59
N LYS A 672 16.19 27.27 -30.63
CA LYS A 672 16.69 28.66 -30.53
C LYS A 672 15.83 29.57 -29.66
N ILE A 673 14.61 29.16 -29.33
CA ILE A 673 13.73 29.92 -28.44
C ILE A 673 14.09 29.63 -26.97
N CYS A 674 14.76 28.51 -26.70
CA CYS A 674 15.13 28.03 -25.37
C CYS A 674 16.56 28.37 -24.95
N ASN A 675 17.37 28.95 -25.85
CA ASN A 675 18.71 29.48 -25.61
C ASN A 675 18.70 30.99 -25.85
#